data_AF-R3KPB0-F1
#
_entry.id   AF-R3KPB0-F1
#
_cell.length_a   1.000
_cell.length_b   1.000
_cell.length_c   1.000
_cell.angle_alpha   90.00
_cell.angle_beta   90.00
_cell.angle_gamma   90.00
#
_symmetry.space_group_name_H-M   'P 1'
#
loop_
_entity.id
_entity.type
_entity.pdbx_description
1 polymer ?
#
loop_
_entity_poly.entity_id
_entity_poly.type
_entity_poly.pdbx_seq_one_letter_code
_entity_poly.pdbx_strand_id
1 'polypeptide(L)'
;MVKTVKKEKTETVDVSSMIDELATKASVALKAMEDFTQEQVDHIVHQMAMAALDQHMPLAKMAVEETGRGIYEDKAIKNMYASEYIWNNIKHDKTVGVINKDEQTGLMEIAEPVGVVCGVTPTTNPTSTTIFKSLIALKTRNPIVFAFHPSAQKCSAEAARIVRDAAIAAGAPENCIQWIEQPSIDATSALMNHPGIAIVLATGGAGMVKSAYSTGKPALGVGPGNVPAYIEKTAKVKRAVNDLIVSKSFDNGMICASEQAVIVDKEIYASVKAEFEAHNVYFVKPNELQKLEDAVMNEGKYAVNPAIVGNSAEKIAELAGISVPKGTKILVAELEGAGPEYPLSREKLSPVLAMMKSNNAEHAFELCEAMLNLGGLGHTAVIHTEDEELQVAFGLRMKACRILVNTPSAEGGIGNIYNEMIPSLTLGCGSYGKNSVSKNVSAINLINIKTVAKRRNNMQWFKLPPKIFFEKNSLQYLQKMENVERVMLVCDPGMVQFGYADIVRKELQKRKNDVKIEVFSDVEPNPSTNTVYAGTKMMVDFQPDTVIALGGGSAMDAAKGMWMFYEHPDTEFFGAKQKFLDIRKRTYKIAKPEKTQFVCIPTTSGTGSEVTPFAVITDSETHVKYPLADYALTPDVAIVDPQFVMSVPASVTADTGMDVLTHAIESYVSVMASDYTRGLSLQAIKLVFDHLENSVKRPDMESREKMHNASTMAGMAFANAFLGICHSIAHKIGGEYGIPHGRTNAILLPHIIRYNAKDPSKHAMFPKYDYFRADTDYADIAKFLGLKGNTTAELVEALATAVADLGKSVGIDMNLKAQGVSQETLDTTVDRMAELAYEDQCTTANPKEPLISELKQIILDAYVG
;
A
#
# COMPACT_ATOMS: atom_id res chain seq x y z
N MET A 1 -1.23 -75.99 -42.02
CA MET A 1 -0.07 -75.27 -41.46
C MET A 1 -0.54 -73.91 -41.00
N VAL A 2 -0.70 -73.73 -39.69
CA VAL A 2 -1.10 -72.48 -39.05
C VAL A 2 0.17 -71.63 -38.88
N LYS A 3 0.20 -70.42 -39.48
CA LYS A 3 1.27 -69.45 -39.28
C LYS A 3 1.05 -68.74 -37.94
N THR A 4 1.89 -69.05 -36.97
CA THR A 4 1.97 -68.40 -35.66
C THR A 4 2.48 -66.97 -35.84
N VAL A 5 1.65 -65.98 -35.56
CA VAL A 5 2.04 -64.57 -35.45
C VAL A 5 2.78 -64.40 -34.13
N LYS A 6 4.06 -64.04 -34.18
CA LYS A 6 4.84 -63.62 -33.01
C LYS A 6 4.25 -62.32 -32.48
N LYS A 7 3.70 -62.36 -31.26
CA LYS A 7 3.42 -61.19 -30.44
C LYS A 7 4.76 -60.56 -30.04
N GLU A 8 5.07 -59.38 -30.56
CA GLU A 8 6.13 -58.53 -30.01
C GLU A 8 5.75 -58.11 -28.59
N LYS A 9 6.69 -58.24 -27.65
CA LYS A 9 6.57 -57.74 -26.28
C LYS A 9 6.79 -56.22 -26.33
N THR A 10 5.75 -55.43 -26.12
CA THR A 10 5.88 -54.03 -25.71
C THR A 10 6.53 -53.96 -24.34
N GLU A 11 7.73 -53.38 -24.26
CA GLU A 11 8.33 -52.97 -22.98
C GLU A 11 7.41 -51.94 -22.31
N THR A 12 6.96 -52.23 -21.10
CA THR A 12 6.18 -51.29 -20.29
C THR A 12 7.13 -50.21 -19.76
N VAL A 13 7.00 -48.97 -20.25
CA VAL A 13 7.78 -47.83 -19.76
C VAL A 13 7.40 -47.53 -18.31
N ASP A 14 8.41 -47.51 -17.43
CA ASP A 14 8.26 -47.07 -16.05
C ASP A 14 8.18 -45.53 -16.01
N VAL A 15 6.95 -45.02 -15.88
CA VAL A 15 6.65 -43.60 -15.83
C VAL A 15 7.36 -42.90 -14.66
N SER A 16 7.48 -43.55 -13.50
CA SER A 16 8.09 -42.93 -12.32
C SER A 16 9.57 -42.67 -12.56
N SER A 17 10.29 -43.72 -13.00
CA SER A 17 11.73 -43.63 -13.30
C SER A 17 12.05 -42.57 -14.36
N MET A 18 11.23 -42.50 -15.42
CA MET A 18 11.39 -41.48 -16.47
C MET A 18 11.24 -40.05 -15.93
N ILE A 19 10.21 -39.78 -15.11
CA ILE A 19 9.99 -38.45 -14.55
C ILE A 19 11.06 -38.07 -13.54
N ASP A 20 11.49 -39.01 -12.69
CA ASP A 20 12.55 -38.79 -11.71
C ASP A 20 13.88 -38.42 -12.41
N GLU A 21 14.20 -39.10 -13.52
CA GLU A 21 15.39 -38.80 -14.32
C GLU A 21 15.33 -37.38 -14.92
N LEU A 22 14.21 -37.01 -15.54
CA LEU A 22 14.00 -35.67 -16.13
C LEU A 22 14.14 -34.56 -15.08
N ALA A 23 13.52 -34.74 -13.91
CA ALA A 23 13.57 -33.76 -12.83
C ALA A 23 14.97 -33.65 -12.21
N THR A 24 15.68 -34.78 -12.09
CA THR A 24 17.07 -34.80 -11.60
C THR A 24 17.99 -34.04 -12.55
N LYS A 25 17.93 -34.32 -13.86
CA LYS A 25 18.71 -33.62 -14.88
C LYS A 25 18.38 -32.12 -14.92
N ALA A 26 17.10 -31.76 -14.78
CA ALA A 26 16.69 -30.36 -14.71
C ALA A 26 17.27 -29.67 -13.47
N SER A 27 17.28 -30.34 -12.32
CA SER A 27 17.86 -29.78 -11.08
C SER A 27 19.37 -29.53 -11.22
N VAL A 28 20.09 -30.40 -11.92
CA VAL A 28 21.52 -30.18 -12.26
C VAL A 28 21.68 -28.97 -13.18
N ALA A 29 20.84 -28.84 -14.20
CA ALA A 29 20.85 -27.67 -15.10
C ALA A 29 20.54 -26.37 -14.35
N LEU A 30 19.58 -26.38 -13.42
CA LEU A 30 19.24 -25.22 -12.59
C LEU A 30 20.46 -24.73 -11.82
N LYS A 31 21.17 -25.65 -11.16
CA LYS A 31 22.39 -25.34 -10.40
C LYS A 31 23.50 -24.79 -11.29
N ALA A 32 23.66 -25.33 -12.50
CA ALA A 32 24.67 -24.86 -13.45
C ALA A 32 24.43 -23.41 -13.92
N MET A 33 23.19 -22.91 -13.87
CA MET A 33 22.82 -21.54 -14.27
C MET A 33 22.80 -20.55 -13.09
N GLU A 34 23.09 -20.98 -11.86
CA GLU A 34 23.00 -20.15 -10.65
C GLU A 34 23.90 -18.91 -10.75
N ASP A 35 25.13 -19.10 -11.27
CA ASP A 35 26.17 -18.08 -11.40
C ASP A 35 26.15 -17.33 -12.74
N PHE A 36 25.17 -17.57 -13.61
CA PHE A 36 25.11 -16.88 -14.91
C PHE A 36 24.88 -15.38 -14.71
N THR A 37 25.59 -14.55 -15.48
CA THR A 37 25.34 -13.10 -15.52
C THR A 37 24.12 -12.77 -16.37
N GLN A 38 23.59 -11.55 -16.22
CA GLN A 38 22.47 -11.08 -17.05
C GLN A 38 22.80 -11.18 -18.54
N GLU A 39 24.02 -10.82 -18.93
CA GLU A 39 24.47 -10.83 -20.33
C GLU A 39 24.55 -12.25 -20.89
N GLN A 40 24.98 -13.23 -20.10
CA GLN A 40 25.00 -14.64 -20.51
C GLN A 40 23.57 -15.16 -20.75
N VAL A 41 22.66 -14.87 -19.82
CA VAL A 41 21.24 -15.25 -19.94
C VAL A 41 20.62 -14.59 -21.18
N ASP A 42 20.87 -13.30 -21.38
CA ASP A 42 20.34 -12.54 -22.52
C ASP A 42 20.87 -13.07 -23.85
N HIS A 43 22.17 -13.41 -23.90
CA HIS A 43 22.78 -14.02 -25.08
C HIS A 43 22.13 -15.36 -25.43
N ILE A 44 21.97 -16.25 -24.44
CA ILE A 44 21.32 -17.56 -24.61
C ILE A 44 19.90 -17.39 -25.17
N VAL A 45 19.08 -16.57 -24.52
CA VAL A 45 17.67 -16.39 -24.92
C VAL A 45 17.55 -15.73 -26.29
N HIS A 46 18.45 -14.80 -26.63
CA HIS A 46 18.49 -14.22 -27.97
C HIS A 46 18.79 -15.27 -29.04
N GLN A 47 19.78 -16.15 -28.82
CA GLN A 47 20.10 -17.23 -29.75
C GLN A 47 18.92 -18.22 -29.90
N MET A 48 18.24 -18.54 -28.80
CA MET A 48 17.00 -19.34 -28.84
C MET A 48 15.92 -18.69 -29.72
N ALA A 49 15.68 -17.38 -29.54
CA ALA A 49 14.67 -16.65 -30.29
C ALA A 49 15.01 -16.60 -31.78
N MET A 50 16.27 -16.35 -32.14
CA MET A 50 16.74 -16.36 -33.53
C MET A 50 16.59 -17.73 -34.19
N ALA A 51 16.94 -18.83 -33.49
CA ALA A 51 16.80 -20.18 -34.03
C ALA A 51 15.32 -20.57 -34.24
N ALA A 52 14.44 -20.18 -33.31
CA ALA A 52 13.01 -20.38 -33.47
C ALA A 52 12.44 -19.55 -34.64
N LEU A 53 12.91 -18.31 -34.81
CA LEU A 53 12.52 -17.45 -35.93
C LEU A 53 12.97 -18.03 -37.27
N ASP A 54 14.20 -18.53 -37.39
CA ASP A 54 14.70 -19.19 -38.60
C ASP A 54 13.84 -20.41 -38.98
N GLN A 55 13.43 -21.20 -37.98
CA GLN A 55 12.65 -22.43 -38.16
C GLN A 55 11.12 -22.24 -38.12
N HIS A 56 10.62 -21.00 -38.17
CA HIS A 56 9.18 -20.69 -38.06
C HIS A 56 8.31 -21.46 -39.08
N MET A 57 8.75 -21.55 -40.34
CA MET A 57 8.06 -22.25 -41.42
C MET A 57 8.15 -23.79 -41.31
N PRO A 58 9.32 -24.43 -41.18
CA PRO A 58 9.38 -25.89 -40.99
C PRO A 58 8.53 -26.39 -39.81
N LEU A 59 8.56 -25.69 -38.68
CA LEU A 59 7.77 -26.02 -37.49
C LEU A 59 6.27 -25.89 -37.72
N ALA A 60 5.84 -24.82 -38.38
CA ALA A 60 4.43 -24.60 -38.70
C ALA A 60 3.88 -25.68 -39.63
N LYS A 61 4.66 -26.13 -40.63
CA LYS A 61 4.29 -27.25 -41.51
C LYS A 61 4.08 -28.53 -40.72
N MET A 62 5.06 -28.88 -39.87
CA MET A 62 5.01 -30.09 -39.06
C MET A 62 3.80 -30.09 -38.12
N ALA A 63 3.46 -28.93 -37.54
CA ALA A 63 2.29 -28.81 -36.68
C ALA A 63 0.98 -29.05 -37.45
N VAL A 64 0.81 -28.51 -38.66
CA VAL A 64 -0.39 -28.78 -39.48
C VAL A 64 -0.44 -30.25 -39.91
N GLU A 65 0.67 -30.81 -40.38
CA GLU A 65 0.74 -32.22 -40.84
C GLU A 65 0.47 -33.21 -39.71
N GLU A 66 0.99 -32.96 -38.51
CA GLU A 66 0.78 -33.85 -37.36
C GLU A 66 -0.62 -33.71 -36.76
N THR A 67 -1.11 -32.49 -36.59
CA THR A 67 -2.38 -32.24 -35.89
C THR A 67 -3.60 -32.32 -36.82
N GLY A 68 -3.40 -32.11 -38.12
CA GLY A 68 -4.47 -31.96 -39.11
C GLY A 68 -5.29 -30.67 -38.94
N ARG A 69 -4.77 -29.66 -38.22
CA ARG A 69 -5.53 -28.47 -37.82
C ARG A 69 -4.82 -27.18 -38.22
N GLY A 70 -5.61 -26.19 -38.61
CA GLY A 70 -5.16 -24.82 -38.83
C GLY A 70 -4.62 -24.54 -40.21
N ILE A 71 -3.93 -23.41 -40.33
CA ILE A 71 -3.37 -22.91 -41.58
C ILE A 71 -1.86 -22.79 -41.41
N TYR A 72 -1.13 -23.24 -42.42
CA TYR A 72 0.33 -23.30 -42.36
C TYR A 72 0.93 -21.90 -42.18
N GLU A 73 0.52 -20.95 -43.03
CA GLU A 73 0.97 -19.56 -43.02
C GLU A 73 0.69 -18.88 -41.67
N ASP A 74 -0.48 -19.10 -41.09
CA ASP A 74 -0.86 -18.52 -39.80
C ASP A 74 -0.03 -19.11 -38.65
N LYS A 75 0.24 -20.42 -38.67
CA LYS A 75 1.16 -21.05 -37.71
C LYS A 75 2.59 -20.53 -37.83
N ALA A 76 3.02 -20.16 -39.02
CA ALA A 76 4.33 -19.53 -39.22
C ALA A 76 4.36 -18.16 -38.54
N ILE A 77 3.32 -17.34 -38.71
CA ILE A 77 3.15 -16.07 -38.00
C ILE A 77 3.13 -16.29 -36.48
N LYS A 78 2.44 -17.33 -36.00
CA LYS A 78 2.41 -17.68 -34.55
C LYS A 78 3.80 -18.00 -34.01
N ASN A 79 4.64 -18.69 -34.78
CA ASN A 79 6.02 -19.01 -34.39
C ASN A 79 6.92 -17.77 -34.42
N MET A 80 6.76 -16.88 -35.43
CA MET A 80 7.44 -15.59 -35.47
C MET A 80 7.06 -14.72 -34.26
N TYR A 81 5.78 -14.66 -33.94
CA TYR A 81 5.29 -13.98 -32.74
C TYR A 81 5.90 -14.56 -31.46
N ALA A 82 5.85 -15.89 -31.29
CA ALA A 82 6.39 -16.55 -30.10
C ALA A 82 7.92 -16.43 -29.93
N SER A 83 8.64 -16.05 -30.99
CA SER A 83 10.09 -15.81 -30.96
C SER A 83 10.40 -14.33 -30.82
N GLU A 84 10.12 -13.54 -31.85
CA GLU A 84 10.56 -12.15 -31.96
C GLU A 84 9.82 -11.21 -31.01
N TYR A 85 8.50 -11.30 -30.90
CA TYR A 85 7.74 -10.41 -30.01
C TYR A 85 8.02 -10.71 -28.54
N ILE A 86 8.12 -12.00 -28.20
CA ILE A 86 8.47 -12.43 -26.83
C ILE A 86 9.86 -11.93 -26.45
N TRP A 87 10.87 -12.14 -27.31
CA TRP A 87 12.22 -11.62 -27.08
C TRP A 87 12.23 -10.10 -26.91
N ASN A 88 11.57 -9.36 -27.80
CA ASN A 88 11.56 -7.90 -27.74
C ASN A 88 10.92 -7.36 -26.46
N ASN A 89 9.94 -8.07 -25.90
CA ASN A 89 9.34 -7.71 -24.63
C ASN A 89 10.25 -7.97 -23.43
N ILE A 90 10.97 -9.10 -23.41
CA ILE A 90 11.72 -9.54 -22.21
C ILE A 90 13.22 -9.19 -22.25
N LYS A 91 13.76 -8.72 -23.38
CA LYS A 91 15.22 -8.50 -23.54
C LYS A 91 15.82 -7.55 -22.51
N HIS A 92 15.05 -6.58 -22.01
CA HIS A 92 15.50 -5.62 -21.00
C HIS A 92 15.07 -5.94 -19.57
N ASP A 93 14.33 -7.04 -19.36
CA ASP A 93 13.97 -7.48 -18.02
C ASP A 93 15.25 -7.85 -17.25
N LYS A 94 15.39 -7.28 -16.06
CA LYS A 94 16.44 -7.66 -15.12
C LYS A 94 15.97 -8.89 -14.35
N THR A 95 16.66 -10.00 -14.53
CA THR A 95 16.30 -11.32 -14.00
C THR A 95 17.45 -11.99 -13.23
N VAL A 96 18.61 -11.31 -13.15
CA VAL A 96 19.82 -11.77 -12.47
C VAL A 96 20.26 -10.78 -11.40
N GLY A 97 20.55 -11.28 -10.20
CA GLY A 97 21.15 -10.49 -9.13
C GLY A 97 20.25 -9.35 -8.66
N VAL A 98 20.84 -8.18 -8.38
CA VAL A 98 20.11 -6.99 -7.93
C VAL A 98 19.37 -6.36 -9.11
N ILE A 99 18.04 -6.42 -9.07
CA ILE A 99 17.18 -5.92 -10.16
C ILE A 99 16.67 -4.51 -9.88
N ASN A 100 16.56 -4.15 -8.60
CA ASN A 100 16.15 -2.83 -8.14
C ASN A 100 16.91 -2.47 -6.87
N LYS A 101 17.31 -1.20 -6.75
CA LYS A 101 18.01 -0.67 -5.58
C LYS A 101 17.59 0.78 -5.39
N ASP A 102 16.87 1.04 -4.31
CA ASP A 102 16.47 2.37 -3.91
C ASP A 102 17.28 2.78 -2.66
N GLU A 103 18.25 3.67 -2.88
CA GLU A 103 19.13 4.16 -1.82
C GLU A 103 18.40 5.04 -0.81
N GLN A 104 17.31 5.70 -1.19
CA GLN A 104 16.55 6.57 -0.30
C GLN A 104 15.65 5.77 0.64
N THR A 105 14.96 4.76 0.13
CA THR A 105 14.14 3.88 0.98
C THR A 105 14.99 2.84 1.71
N GLY A 106 16.21 2.56 1.23
CA GLY A 106 17.10 1.53 1.77
C GLY A 106 16.66 0.11 1.39
N LEU A 107 15.87 -0.02 0.31
CA LEU A 107 15.33 -1.29 -0.19
C LEU A 107 16.10 -1.74 -1.42
N MET A 108 16.29 -3.04 -1.53
CA MET A 108 16.92 -3.68 -2.68
C MET A 108 16.16 -4.98 -3.00
N GLU A 109 15.88 -5.20 -4.28
CA GLU A 109 15.21 -6.39 -4.78
C GLU A 109 16.22 -7.24 -5.55
N ILE A 110 16.28 -8.53 -5.22
CA ILE A 110 17.16 -9.52 -5.85
C ILE A 110 16.31 -10.60 -6.50
N ALA A 111 16.55 -10.85 -7.80
CA ALA A 111 15.85 -11.90 -8.54
C ALA A 111 16.48 -13.28 -8.33
N GLU A 112 15.64 -14.25 -8.01
CA GLU A 112 15.99 -15.67 -7.91
C GLU A 112 15.09 -16.51 -8.82
N PRO A 113 15.61 -17.50 -9.56
CA PRO A 113 14.77 -18.44 -10.31
C PRO A 113 13.75 -19.13 -9.38
N VAL A 114 12.55 -19.40 -9.89
CA VAL A 114 11.55 -20.19 -9.15
C VAL A 114 11.95 -21.66 -9.00
N GLY A 115 12.77 -22.19 -9.91
CA GLY A 115 13.23 -23.57 -9.95
C GLY A 115 12.90 -24.27 -11.26
N VAL A 116 12.72 -25.59 -11.25
CA VAL A 116 12.35 -26.33 -12.46
C VAL A 116 10.87 -26.10 -12.80
N VAL A 117 10.60 -25.69 -14.03
CA VAL A 117 9.25 -25.42 -14.55
C VAL A 117 8.69 -26.66 -15.24
N CYS A 118 7.45 -27.01 -14.94
CA CYS A 118 6.66 -27.97 -15.75
C CYS A 118 5.83 -27.20 -16.80
N GLY A 119 6.12 -27.41 -18.08
CA GLY A 119 5.41 -26.75 -19.19
C GLY A 119 4.38 -27.68 -19.83
N VAL A 120 3.08 -27.41 -19.64
CA VAL A 120 2.01 -28.16 -20.35
C VAL A 120 1.59 -27.40 -21.61
N THR A 121 1.55 -28.05 -22.77
CA THR A 121 1.19 -27.40 -24.05
C THR A 121 -0.10 -27.94 -24.66
N PRO A 122 -0.87 -27.09 -25.38
CA PRO A 122 -2.08 -27.52 -26.06
C PRO A 122 -1.77 -28.02 -27.49
N THR A 123 -2.70 -28.78 -28.07
CA THR A 123 -2.61 -29.22 -29.47
C THR A 123 -2.89 -28.10 -30.50
N THR A 124 -3.47 -26.97 -30.08
CA THR A 124 -3.83 -25.84 -30.97
C THR A 124 -2.62 -24.95 -31.30
N ASN A 125 -1.75 -24.73 -30.30
CA ASN A 125 -0.57 -23.86 -30.38
C ASN A 125 0.71 -24.62 -29.98
N PRO A 126 1.01 -25.80 -30.56
CA PRO A 126 2.01 -26.71 -30.02
C PRO A 126 3.43 -26.12 -30.06
N THR A 127 3.88 -25.70 -31.24
CA THR A 127 5.24 -25.17 -31.46
C THR A 127 5.42 -23.80 -30.82
N SER A 128 4.48 -22.88 -31.06
CA SER A 128 4.57 -21.50 -30.58
C SER A 128 4.54 -21.40 -29.04
N THR A 129 3.69 -22.20 -28.37
CA THR A 129 3.66 -22.24 -26.89
C THR A 129 4.96 -22.82 -26.32
N THR A 130 5.54 -23.82 -27.00
CA THR A 130 6.82 -24.41 -26.62
C THR A 130 7.94 -23.38 -26.69
N ILE A 131 8.05 -22.66 -27.82
CA ILE A 131 9.03 -21.56 -27.99
C ILE A 131 8.85 -20.49 -26.91
N PHE A 132 7.62 -19.96 -26.77
CA PHE A 132 7.30 -18.93 -25.79
C PHE A 132 7.71 -19.33 -24.36
N LYS A 133 7.31 -20.51 -23.90
CA LYS A 133 7.61 -20.99 -22.53
C LYS A 133 9.09 -21.21 -22.32
N SER A 134 9.81 -21.74 -23.32
CA SER A 134 11.25 -21.90 -23.26
C SER A 134 11.97 -20.57 -23.10
N LEU A 135 11.61 -19.55 -23.89
CA LEU A 135 12.25 -18.23 -23.81
C LEU A 135 12.06 -17.58 -22.44
N ILE A 136 10.83 -17.54 -21.91
CA ILE A 136 10.57 -16.89 -20.62
C ILE A 136 11.16 -17.67 -19.43
N ALA A 137 11.25 -18.99 -19.51
CA ALA A 137 11.85 -19.83 -18.48
C ALA A 137 13.38 -19.64 -18.43
N LEU A 138 14.04 -19.66 -19.59
CA LEU A 138 15.49 -19.48 -19.66
C LEU A 138 15.91 -18.04 -19.36
N LYS A 139 15.11 -17.04 -19.76
CA LYS A 139 15.33 -15.63 -19.38
C LYS A 139 15.38 -15.44 -17.86
N THR A 140 14.78 -16.34 -17.11
CA THR A 140 14.73 -16.32 -15.64
C THR A 140 15.60 -17.38 -14.99
N ARG A 141 16.51 -18.02 -15.74
CA ARG A 141 17.42 -19.10 -15.30
C ARG A 141 16.71 -20.35 -14.79
N ASN A 142 15.50 -20.61 -15.26
CA ASN A 142 14.73 -21.80 -14.92
C ASN A 142 14.85 -22.85 -16.04
N PRO A 143 15.32 -24.07 -15.75
CA PRO A 143 15.11 -25.21 -16.65
C PRO A 143 13.62 -25.53 -16.77
N ILE A 144 13.23 -26.06 -17.92
CA ILE A 144 11.83 -26.44 -18.20
C ILE A 144 11.74 -27.87 -18.69
N VAL A 145 10.77 -28.63 -18.15
CA VAL A 145 10.39 -29.97 -18.60
C VAL A 145 8.97 -29.91 -19.14
N PHE A 146 8.79 -30.29 -20.40
CA PHE A 146 7.50 -30.22 -21.07
C PHE A 146 6.70 -31.53 -21.00
N ALA A 147 5.39 -31.38 -20.81
CA ALA A 147 4.39 -32.41 -21.07
C ALA A 147 3.54 -31.96 -22.26
N PHE A 148 3.85 -32.49 -23.44
CA PHE A 148 3.14 -32.14 -24.67
C PHE A 148 1.85 -32.95 -24.84
N HIS A 149 0.90 -32.38 -25.58
CA HIS A 149 -0.30 -33.12 -25.97
C HIS A 149 0.05 -34.27 -26.93
N PRO A 150 -0.47 -35.50 -26.76
CA PRO A 150 -0.11 -36.64 -27.60
C PRO A 150 -0.32 -36.44 -29.10
N SER A 151 -1.37 -35.70 -29.50
CA SER A 151 -1.65 -35.35 -30.90
C SER A 151 -0.72 -34.30 -31.52
N ALA A 152 0.24 -33.76 -30.76
CA ALA A 152 1.17 -32.74 -31.23
C ALA A 152 2.59 -32.95 -30.63
N GLN A 153 2.93 -34.21 -30.33
CA GLN A 153 4.17 -34.57 -29.64
C GLN A 153 5.39 -34.24 -30.49
N LYS A 154 5.39 -34.62 -31.77
CA LYS A 154 6.58 -34.53 -32.65
C LYS A 154 6.92 -33.08 -32.96
N CYS A 155 5.94 -32.27 -33.36
CA CYS A 155 6.17 -30.87 -33.67
C CYS A 155 6.59 -30.07 -32.43
N SER A 156 6.02 -30.37 -31.25
CA SER A 156 6.41 -29.71 -29.99
C SER A 156 7.82 -30.11 -29.55
N ALA A 157 8.15 -31.40 -29.62
CA ALA A 157 9.49 -31.90 -29.31
C ALA A 157 10.54 -31.31 -30.25
N GLU A 158 10.23 -31.17 -31.54
CA GLU A 158 11.12 -30.53 -32.50
C GLU A 158 11.33 -29.05 -32.20
N ALA A 159 10.28 -28.31 -31.84
CA ALA A 159 10.40 -26.91 -31.40
C ALA A 159 11.27 -26.78 -30.15
N ALA A 160 11.07 -27.65 -29.15
CA ALA A 160 11.88 -27.68 -27.93
C ALA A 160 13.35 -28.03 -28.24
N ARG A 161 13.59 -28.99 -29.13
CA ARG A 161 14.93 -29.38 -29.57
C ARG A 161 15.67 -28.22 -30.24
N ILE A 162 15.04 -27.52 -31.16
CA ILE A 162 15.64 -26.37 -31.87
C ILE A 162 16.09 -25.29 -30.88
N VAL A 163 15.21 -24.87 -29.96
CA VAL A 163 15.57 -23.83 -28.99
C VAL A 163 16.55 -24.34 -27.94
N ARG A 164 16.49 -25.61 -27.54
CA ARG A 164 17.46 -26.22 -26.62
C ARG A 164 18.85 -26.25 -27.24
N ASP A 165 18.98 -26.75 -28.46
CA ASP A 165 20.28 -26.90 -29.12
C ASP A 165 20.93 -25.52 -29.35
N ALA A 166 20.12 -24.50 -29.68
CA ALA A 166 20.57 -23.11 -29.74
C ALA A 166 21.01 -22.55 -28.37
N ALA A 167 20.26 -22.86 -27.30
CA ALA A 167 20.63 -22.47 -25.94
C ALA A 167 21.97 -23.10 -25.52
N ILE A 168 22.16 -24.39 -25.79
CA ILE A 168 23.39 -25.13 -25.47
C ILE A 168 24.57 -24.55 -26.25
N ALA A 169 24.40 -24.30 -27.55
CA ALA A 169 25.43 -23.68 -28.38
C ALA A 169 25.83 -22.28 -27.88
N ALA A 170 24.91 -21.57 -27.23
CA ALA A 170 25.12 -20.26 -26.61
C ALA A 170 25.64 -20.32 -25.15
N GLY A 171 25.84 -21.52 -24.59
CA GLY A 171 26.43 -21.74 -23.27
C GLY A 171 25.47 -22.23 -22.17
N ALA A 172 24.21 -22.55 -22.48
CA ALA A 172 23.30 -23.16 -21.52
C ALA A 172 23.67 -24.64 -21.24
N PRO A 173 23.31 -25.18 -20.06
CA PRO A 173 23.53 -26.59 -19.76
C PRO A 173 22.66 -27.51 -20.63
N GLU A 174 23.15 -28.72 -20.91
CA GLU A 174 22.53 -29.70 -21.83
C GLU A 174 21.04 -29.97 -21.53
N ASN A 175 20.68 -30.06 -20.25
CA ASN A 175 19.34 -30.42 -19.80
C ASN A 175 18.48 -29.21 -19.39
N CYS A 176 18.78 -28.02 -19.93
CA CYS A 176 18.01 -26.81 -19.65
C CYS A 176 16.57 -26.85 -20.19
N ILE A 177 16.32 -27.63 -21.25
CA ILE A 177 15.00 -27.83 -21.84
C ILE A 177 14.84 -29.33 -22.13
N GLN A 178 13.80 -29.93 -21.58
CA GLN A 178 13.52 -31.36 -21.68
C GLN A 178 12.03 -31.60 -21.93
N TRP A 179 11.64 -32.82 -22.28
CA TRP A 179 10.23 -33.20 -22.46
C TRP A 179 10.01 -34.70 -22.17
N ILE A 180 8.76 -35.07 -21.95
CA ILE A 180 8.33 -36.46 -21.85
C ILE A 180 8.34 -37.09 -23.25
N GLU A 181 9.16 -38.12 -23.48
CA GLU A 181 9.26 -38.80 -24.79
C GLU A 181 8.00 -39.62 -25.14
N GLN A 182 7.40 -40.27 -24.15
CA GLN A 182 6.18 -41.06 -24.31
C GLN A 182 5.02 -40.42 -23.52
N PRO A 183 4.24 -39.50 -24.13
CA PRO A 183 3.25 -38.74 -23.42
C PRO A 183 2.07 -39.62 -22.97
N SER A 184 1.71 -39.51 -21.70
CA SER A 184 0.51 -40.13 -21.13
C SER A 184 -0.08 -39.22 -20.05
N ILE A 185 -1.34 -39.47 -19.67
CA ILE A 185 -1.99 -38.76 -18.56
C ILE A 185 -1.20 -39.01 -17.27
N ASP A 186 -0.78 -40.25 -17.05
CA ASP A 186 0.00 -40.65 -15.87
C ASP A 186 1.35 -39.95 -15.84
N ALA A 187 2.06 -39.86 -16.97
CA ALA A 187 3.35 -39.16 -17.04
C ALA A 187 3.22 -37.66 -16.82
N THR A 188 2.17 -37.04 -17.36
CA THR A 188 1.88 -35.61 -17.14
C THR A 188 1.55 -35.33 -15.67
N SER A 189 0.71 -36.19 -15.06
CA SER A 189 0.36 -36.10 -13.65
C SER A 189 1.57 -36.32 -12.74
N ALA A 190 2.40 -37.32 -13.04
CA ALA A 190 3.63 -37.59 -12.32
C ALA A 190 4.59 -36.39 -12.39
N LEU A 191 4.81 -35.80 -13.57
CA LEU A 191 5.66 -34.62 -13.72
C LEU A 191 5.15 -33.43 -12.90
N MET A 192 3.86 -33.08 -13.02
CA MET A 192 3.28 -31.98 -12.26
C MET A 192 3.44 -32.16 -10.74
N ASN A 193 3.27 -33.38 -10.23
CA ASN A 193 3.35 -33.69 -8.81
C ASN A 193 4.79 -33.97 -8.31
N HIS A 194 5.76 -34.21 -9.19
CA HIS A 194 7.12 -34.64 -8.81
C HIS A 194 7.83 -33.60 -7.91
N PRO A 195 8.45 -33.96 -6.77
CA PRO A 195 9.03 -33.00 -5.82
C PRO A 195 10.06 -32.03 -6.40
N GLY A 196 10.79 -32.43 -7.45
CA GLY A 196 11.76 -31.58 -8.15
C GLY A 196 11.16 -30.50 -9.06
N ILE A 197 9.85 -30.46 -9.27
CA ILE A 197 9.17 -29.40 -10.04
C ILE A 197 8.67 -28.32 -9.08
N ALA A 198 9.06 -27.07 -9.34
CA ALA A 198 8.73 -25.91 -8.50
C ALA A 198 7.39 -25.26 -8.89
N ILE A 199 7.09 -25.19 -10.18
CA ILE A 199 5.90 -24.50 -10.71
C ILE A 199 5.35 -25.18 -11.95
N VAL A 200 4.03 -25.11 -12.15
CA VAL A 200 3.35 -25.63 -13.35
C VAL A 200 2.83 -24.48 -14.21
N LEU A 201 3.26 -24.40 -15.48
CA LEU A 201 2.67 -23.54 -16.50
C LEU A 201 1.64 -24.35 -17.30
N ALA A 202 0.36 -24.23 -16.92
CA ALA A 202 -0.72 -25.05 -17.46
C ALA A 202 -1.48 -24.33 -18.58
N THR A 203 -1.09 -24.59 -19.84
CA THR A 203 -1.83 -24.10 -21.02
C THR A 203 -2.58 -25.27 -21.66
N GLY A 204 -3.87 -25.38 -21.36
CA GLY A 204 -4.71 -26.48 -21.83
C GLY A 204 -6.15 -26.31 -21.37
N GLY A 205 -6.99 -27.32 -21.61
CA GLY A 205 -8.39 -27.27 -21.21
C GLY A 205 -8.59 -27.22 -19.69
N ALA A 206 -9.79 -26.85 -19.26
CA ALA A 206 -10.14 -26.64 -17.85
C ALA A 206 -9.79 -27.82 -16.92
N GLY A 207 -9.91 -29.06 -17.40
CA GLY A 207 -9.53 -30.26 -16.63
C GLY A 207 -8.03 -30.31 -16.31
N MET A 208 -7.18 -29.98 -17.27
CA MET A 208 -5.73 -29.92 -17.07
C MET A 208 -5.33 -28.81 -16.12
N VAL A 209 -5.92 -27.62 -16.28
CA VAL A 209 -5.66 -26.48 -15.39
C VAL A 209 -6.08 -26.81 -13.95
N LYS A 210 -7.26 -27.43 -13.77
CA LYS A 210 -7.70 -27.91 -12.46
C LYS A 210 -6.70 -28.90 -11.85
N SER A 211 -6.16 -29.82 -12.65
CA SER A 211 -5.13 -30.76 -12.20
C SER A 211 -3.86 -30.03 -11.74
N ALA A 212 -3.39 -29.03 -12.49
CA ALA A 212 -2.21 -28.24 -12.12
C ALA A 212 -2.39 -27.52 -10.78
N TYR A 213 -3.56 -26.90 -10.54
CA TYR A 213 -3.88 -26.25 -9.26
C TYR A 213 -4.15 -27.24 -8.10
N SER A 214 -4.27 -28.54 -8.37
CA SER A 214 -4.45 -29.58 -7.34
C SER A 214 -3.15 -30.21 -6.86
N THR A 215 -1.99 -29.78 -7.39
CA THR A 215 -0.67 -30.35 -7.08
C THR A 215 -0.11 -29.93 -5.72
N GLY A 216 -0.71 -28.92 -5.07
CA GLY A 216 -0.15 -28.27 -3.87
C GLY A 216 0.99 -27.30 -4.17
N LYS A 217 1.33 -27.08 -5.44
CA LYS A 217 2.40 -26.18 -5.89
C LYS A 217 1.84 -24.92 -6.53
N PRO A 218 2.64 -23.85 -6.65
CA PRO A 218 2.31 -22.74 -7.54
C PRO A 218 2.00 -23.26 -8.96
N ALA A 219 0.93 -22.75 -9.54
CA ALA A 219 0.56 -23.01 -10.92
C ALA A 219 0.11 -21.71 -11.58
N LEU A 220 0.51 -21.50 -12.84
CA LEU A 220 0.01 -20.44 -13.70
C LEU A 220 -0.85 -21.10 -14.79
N GLY A 221 -2.16 -21.12 -14.56
CA GLY A 221 -3.13 -21.68 -15.48
C GLY A 221 -3.78 -20.64 -16.37
N VAL A 222 -4.54 -21.15 -17.33
CA VAL A 222 -5.41 -20.39 -18.23
C VAL A 222 -6.88 -20.81 -18.02
N GLY A 223 -7.80 -20.18 -18.73
CA GLY A 223 -9.19 -20.62 -18.84
C GLY A 223 -9.62 -20.75 -20.30
N PRO A 224 -10.79 -21.35 -20.58
CA PRO A 224 -11.41 -21.28 -21.89
C PRO A 224 -11.81 -19.84 -22.25
N GLY A 225 -11.89 -19.55 -23.55
CA GLY A 225 -12.21 -18.22 -24.06
C GLY A 225 -13.53 -18.21 -24.83
N ASN A 226 -14.62 -17.85 -24.16
CA ASN A 226 -15.91 -17.60 -24.81
C ASN A 226 -16.13 -16.10 -25.05
N VAL A 227 -15.35 -15.51 -25.96
CA VAL A 227 -15.21 -14.06 -26.11
C VAL A 227 -16.42 -13.43 -26.80
N PRO A 228 -17.18 -12.54 -26.14
CA PRO A 228 -18.18 -11.70 -26.79
C PRO A 228 -17.53 -10.43 -27.38
N ALA A 229 -18.01 -10.00 -28.54
CA ALA A 229 -17.62 -8.73 -29.17
C ALA A 229 -18.86 -7.85 -29.41
N TYR A 230 -18.96 -6.72 -28.69
CA TYR A 230 -20.05 -5.76 -28.86
C TYR A 230 -19.69 -4.68 -29.89
N ILE A 231 -20.45 -4.56 -30.97
CA ILE A 231 -20.35 -3.47 -31.94
C ILE A 231 -21.49 -2.49 -31.68
N GLU A 232 -21.15 -1.40 -31.01
CA GLU A 232 -22.09 -0.32 -30.68
C GLU A 232 -22.29 0.60 -31.89
N LYS A 233 -23.46 1.24 -31.98
CA LYS A 233 -23.88 2.06 -33.14
C LYS A 233 -22.89 3.15 -33.60
N THR A 234 -21.97 3.64 -32.76
CA THR A 234 -20.95 4.62 -33.18
C THR A 234 -19.70 3.99 -33.79
N ALA A 235 -19.58 2.66 -33.74
CA ALA A 235 -18.41 1.94 -34.25
C ALA A 235 -18.15 2.20 -35.74
N LYS A 236 -16.87 2.21 -36.10
CA LYS A 236 -16.43 2.15 -37.50
C LYS A 236 -16.69 0.75 -38.06
N VAL A 237 -17.89 0.53 -38.60
CA VAL A 237 -18.39 -0.78 -39.08
C VAL A 237 -17.37 -1.55 -39.92
N LYS A 238 -16.75 -0.91 -40.91
CA LYS A 238 -15.76 -1.58 -41.78
C LYS A 238 -14.52 -2.06 -41.03
N ARG A 239 -14.02 -1.26 -40.07
CA ARG A 239 -12.91 -1.66 -39.20
C ARG A 239 -13.32 -2.81 -38.32
N ALA A 240 -14.46 -2.70 -37.63
CA ALA A 240 -14.96 -3.74 -36.75
C ALA A 240 -15.12 -5.08 -37.49
N VAL A 241 -15.76 -5.08 -38.66
CA VAL A 241 -15.91 -6.30 -39.47
C VAL A 241 -14.56 -6.85 -39.93
N ASN A 242 -13.63 -6.00 -40.39
CA ASN A 242 -12.28 -6.43 -40.75
C ASN A 242 -11.56 -7.08 -39.57
N ASP A 243 -11.60 -6.45 -38.39
CA ASP A 243 -10.98 -6.94 -37.16
C ASP A 243 -11.52 -8.33 -36.78
N LEU A 244 -12.85 -8.51 -36.79
CA LEU A 244 -13.47 -9.80 -36.52
C LEU A 244 -13.07 -10.86 -37.56
N ILE A 245 -12.97 -10.50 -38.84
CA ILE A 245 -12.54 -11.45 -39.88
C ILE A 245 -11.08 -11.86 -39.66
N VAL A 246 -10.18 -10.90 -39.42
CA VAL A 246 -8.76 -11.16 -39.15
C VAL A 246 -8.64 -12.14 -37.98
N SER A 247 -9.20 -11.79 -36.82
CA SER A 247 -9.10 -12.59 -35.60
C SER A 247 -9.74 -13.97 -35.74
N LYS A 248 -10.95 -14.04 -36.30
CA LYS A 248 -11.72 -15.30 -36.31
C LYS A 248 -11.26 -16.29 -37.37
N SER A 249 -10.69 -15.80 -38.47
CA SER A 249 -10.13 -16.67 -39.53
C SER A 249 -8.69 -17.08 -39.26
N PHE A 250 -7.95 -16.34 -38.42
CA PHE A 250 -6.55 -16.64 -38.12
C PHE A 250 -6.37 -18.03 -37.49
N ASP A 251 -5.57 -18.86 -38.16
CA ASP A 251 -5.32 -20.27 -37.85
C ASP A 251 -6.64 -21.05 -37.66
N ASN A 252 -7.64 -20.74 -38.50
CA ASN A 252 -9.01 -21.25 -38.40
C ASN A 252 -9.63 -21.05 -37.00
N GLY A 253 -9.43 -19.89 -36.37
CA GLY A 253 -10.10 -19.52 -35.11
C GLY A 253 -9.64 -20.30 -33.88
N MET A 254 -8.41 -20.85 -33.89
CA MET A 254 -7.89 -21.67 -32.79
C MET A 254 -7.25 -20.90 -31.64
N ILE A 255 -7.12 -19.58 -31.74
CA ILE A 255 -6.71 -18.73 -30.62
C ILE A 255 -7.90 -18.60 -29.65
N CYS A 256 -7.69 -18.91 -28.37
CA CYS A 256 -8.73 -18.84 -27.33
C CYS A 256 -9.28 -17.42 -27.13
N ALA A 257 -8.49 -16.39 -27.42
CA ALA A 257 -8.96 -15.00 -27.40
C ALA A 257 -9.82 -14.63 -28.63
N SER A 258 -10.00 -15.50 -29.63
CA SER A 258 -10.83 -15.18 -30.80
C SER A 258 -12.32 -15.06 -30.44
N GLU A 259 -13.03 -14.20 -31.15
CA GLU A 259 -14.45 -13.92 -30.94
C GLU A 259 -15.29 -15.19 -31.12
N GLN A 260 -16.28 -15.35 -30.25
CA GLN A 260 -17.24 -16.45 -30.33
C GLN A 260 -18.64 -15.96 -30.71
N ALA A 261 -18.96 -14.70 -30.40
CA ALA A 261 -20.13 -14.03 -30.95
C ALA A 261 -19.87 -12.54 -31.15
N VAL A 262 -20.64 -11.96 -32.06
CA VAL A 262 -20.76 -10.52 -32.24
C VAL A 262 -22.17 -10.07 -31.84
N ILE A 263 -22.24 -9.13 -30.91
CA ILE A 263 -23.48 -8.49 -30.46
C ILE A 263 -23.52 -7.13 -31.13
N VAL A 264 -24.57 -6.83 -31.89
CA VAL A 264 -24.62 -5.65 -32.75
C VAL A 264 -25.89 -4.86 -32.49
N ASP A 265 -25.73 -3.55 -32.30
CA ASP A 265 -26.86 -2.64 -32.15
C ASP A 265 -27.79 -2.67 -33.36
N LYS A 266 -29.10 -2.71 -33.09
CA LYS A 266 -30.15 -2.77 -34.12
C LYS A 266 -30.01 -1.70 -35.20
N GLU A 267 -29.46 -0.52 -34.86
CA GLU A 267 -29.25 0.62 -35.74
C GLU A 267 -28.27 0.31 -36.88
N ILE A 268 -27.25 -0.52 -36.60
CA ILE A 268 -26.17 -0.83 -37.55
C ILE A 268 -26.12 -2.31 -37.95
N TYR A 269 -27.01 -3.15 -37.42
CA TYR A 269 -27.07 -4.59 -37.66
C TYR A 269 -27.06 -4.95 -39.16
N ALA A 270 -27.89 -4.27 -39.97
CA ALA A 270 -27.97 -4.51 -41.41
C ALA A 270 -26.66 -4.13 -42.13
N SER A 271 -26.03 -3.02 -41.73
CA SER A 271 -24.76 -2.55 -42.30
C SER A 271 -23.60 -3.48 -41.96
N VAL A 272 -23.55 -3.99 -40.72
CA VAL A 272 -22.54 -4.98 -40.29
C VAL A 272 -22.71 -6.28 -41.06
N LYS A 273 -23.96 -6.77 -41.20
CA LYS A 273 -24.27 -7.98 -41.97
C LYS A 273 -23.84 -7.85 -43.44
N ALA A 274 -24.21 -6.74 -44.09
CA ALA A 274 -23.85 -6.48 -45.48
C ALA A 274 -22.32 -6.39 -45.68
N GLU A 275 -21.60 -5.78 -44.73
CA GLU A 275 -20.14 -5.71 -44.81
C GLU A 275 -19.50 -7.11 -44.63
N PHE A 276 -20.01 -7.96 -43.72
CA PHE A 276 -19.55 -9.36 -43.63
C PHE A 276 -19.74 -10.13 -44.95
N GLU A 277 -20.94 -10.04 -45.54
CA GLU A 277 -21.25 -10.69 -46.82
C GLU A 277 -20.32 -10.23 -47.94
N ALA A 278 -19.95 -8.94 -47.96
CA ALA A 278 -19.00 -8.38 -48.93
C ALA A 278 -17.59 -9.00 -48.86
N HIS A 279 -17.25 -9.67 -47.75
CA HIS A 279 -15.95 -10.31 -47.52
C HIS A 279 -15.99 -11.85 -47.55
N ASN A 280 -17.00 -12.45 -48.20
CA ASN A 280 -17.22 -13.90 -48.29
C ASN A 280 -17.43 -14.57 -46.94
N VAL A 281 -18.15 -13.92 -46.03
CA VAL A 281 -18.71 -14.54 -44.83
C VAL A 281 -20.12 -15.05 -45.15
N TYR A 282 -20.38 -16.31 -44.82
CA TYR A 282 -21.67 -16.95 -45.12
C TYR A 282 -22.59 -16.90 -43.91
N PHE A 283 -23.74 -16.25 -44.05
CA PHE A 283 -24.82 -16.30 -43.07
C PHE A 283 -25.63 -17.58 -43.25
N VAL A 284 -25.64 -18.42 -42.22
CA VAL A 284 -26.34 -19.70 -42.23
C VAL A 284 -27.84 -19.47 -42.29
N LYS A 285 -28.53 -20.17 -43.20
CA LYS A 285 -29.97 -20.01 -43.36
C LYS A 285 -30.71 -20.57 -42.13
N PRO A 286 -31.90 -20.05 -41.77
CA PRO A 286 -32.65 -20.55 -40.63
C PRO A 286 -32.91 -22.07 -40.64
N ASN A 287 -33.12 -22.65 -41.82
CA ASN A 287 -33.32 -24.10 -41.99
C ASN A 287 -32.03 -24.94 -41.98
N GLU A 288 -30.86 -24.30 -41.97
CA GLU A 288 -29.53 -24.91 -41.90
C GLU A 288 -28.93 -24.82 -40.48
N LEU A 289 -29.49 -23.99 -39.60
CA LEU A 289 -28.93 -23.68 -38.28
C LEU A 289 -28.74 -24.92 -37.39
N GLN A 290 -29.76 -25.78 -37.29
CA GLN A 290 -29.65 -27.01 -36.49
C GLN A 290 -28.54 -27.92 -37.00
N LYS A 291 -28.38 -28.05 -38.32
CA LYS A 291 -27.33 -28.89 -38.90
C LYS A 291 -25.93 -28.37 -38.56
N LEU A 292 -25.75 -27.05 -38.57
CA LEU A 292 -24.50 -26.44 -38.13
C LEU A 292 -24.26 -26.71 -36.65
N GLU A 293 -25.28 -26.53 -35.81
CA GLU A 293 -25.19 -26.78 -34.37
C GLU A 293 -24.77 -28.22 -34.06
N ASP A 294 -25.41 -29.22 -34.68
CA ASP A 294 -25.10 -30.64 -34.48
C ASP A 294 -23.66 -31.00 -34.92
N ALA A 295 -23.15 -30.31 -35.95
CA ALA A 295 -21.77 -30.50 -36.41
C ALA A 295 -20.75 -29.86 -35.46
N VAL A 296 -21.05 -28.68 -34.92
CA VAL A 296 -20.12 -27.84 -34.13
C VAL A 296 -20.12 -28.24 -32.65
N MET A 297 -21.26 -28.64 -32.10
CA MET A 297 -21.46 -28.89 -30.67
C MET A 297 -21.69 -30.38 -30.40
N ASN A 298 -21.19 -30.88 -29.27
CA ASN A 298 -21.48 -32.24 -28.81
C ASN A 298 -22.73 -32.25 -27.92
N GLU A 299 -23.84 -32.79 -28.45
CA GLU A 299 -25.18 -32.82 -27.81
C GLU A 299 -25.18 -33.36 -26.36
N GLY A 300 -24.27 -34.29 -26.01
CA GLY A 300 -24.23 -34.90 -24.68
C GLY A 300 -23.31 -34.21 -23.66
N LYS A 301 -22.42 -33.30 -24.10
CA LYS A 301 -21.39 -32.66 -23.25
C LYS A 301 -21.47 -31.14 -23.24
N TYR A 302 -22.32 -30.54 -24.09
CA TYR A 302 -22.42 -29.08 -24.27
C TYR A 302 -21.04 -28.41 -24.44
N ALA A 303 -20.17 -29.09 -25.19
CA ALA A 303 -18.79 -28.70 -25.46
C ALA A 303 -18.54 -28.77 -26.97
N VAL A 304 -17.51 -28.06 -27.44
CA VAL A 304 -17.09 -28.07 -28.86
C VAL A 304 -16.81 -29.50 -29.34
N ASN A 305 -17.26 -29.83 -30.56
CA ASN A 305 -16.93 -31.08 -31.22
C ASN A 305 -15.45 -31.07 -31.64
N PRO A 306 -14.58 -31.97 -31.14
CA PRO A 306 -13.16 -31.97 -31.50
C PRO A 306 -12.89 -32.12 -33.00
N ALA A 307 -13.84 -32.64 -33.78
CA ALA A 307 -13.73 -32.82 -35.22
C ALA A 307 -13.78 -31.51 -36.03
N ILE A 308 -14.27 -30.41 -35.46
CA ILE A 308 -14.35 -29.10 -36.16
C ILE A 308 -13.19 -28.16 -35.81
N VAL A 309 -12.47 -28.43 -34.72
CA VAL A 309 -11.44 -27.53 -34.18
C VAL A 309 -10.33 -27.32 -35.20
N GLY A 310 -10.12 -26.06 -35.61
CA GLY A 310 -9.09 -25.68 -36.59
C GLY A 310 -9.35 -26.11 -38.04
N ASN A 311 -10.57 -26.55 -38.37
CA ASN A 311 -10.97 -26.79 -39.76
C ASN A 311 -11.48 -25.51 -40.43
N SER A 312 -11.38 -25.44 -41.76
CA SER A 312 -11.91 -24.30 -42.53
C SER A 312 -13.44 -24.24 -42.47
N ALA A 313 -14.01 -23.06 -42.73
CA ALA A 313 -15.46 -22.87 -42.81
C ALA A 313 -16.11 -23.80 -43.85
N GLU A 314 -15.46 -23.99 -45.00
CA GLU A 314 -15.91 -24.93 -46.05
C GLU A 314 -15.98 -26.38 -45.54
N LYS A 315 -14.96 -26.82 -44.79
CA LYS A 315 -14.92 -28.18 -44.26
C LYS A 315 -15.99 -28.41 -43.19
N ILE A 316 -16.24 -27.40 -42.35
CA ILE A 316 -17.30 -27.44 -41.34
C ILE A 316 -18.68 -27.47 -42.01
N ALA A 317 -18.88 -26.66 -43.05
CA ALA A 317 -20.12 -26.69 -43.83
C ALA A 317 -20.36 -28.06 -44.48
N GLU A 318 -19.31 -28.70 -45.02
CA GLU A 318 -19.39 -30.07 -45.54
C GLU A 318 -19.83 -31.06 -44.46
N LEU A 319 -19.22 -31.00 -43.26
CA LEU A 319 -19.58 -31.84 -42.11
C LEU A 319 -21.04 -31.63 -41.67
N ALA A 320 -21.54 -30.40 -41.76
CA ALA A 320 -22.92 -30.04 -41.46
C ALA A 320 -23.90 -30.36 -42.62
N GLY A 321 -23.42 -30.79 -43.79
CA GLY A 321 -24.27 -30.97 -44.97
C GLY A 321 -24.89 -29.67 -45.50
N ILE A 322 -24.14 -28.56 -45.40
CA ILE A 322 -24.48 -27.22 -45.87
C ILE A 322 -23.60 -26.89 -47.08
N SER A 323 -24.19 -26.35 -48.15
CA SER A 323 -23.45 -25.89 -49.33
C SER A 323 -23.12 -24.41 -49.21
N VAL A 324 -21.83 -24.06 -49.24
CA VAL A 324 -21.33 -22.68 -49.15
C VAL A 324 -20.47 -22.31 -50.37
N PRO A 325 -20.38 -21.03 -50.75
CA PRO A 325 -19.50 -20.58 -51.82
C PRO A 325 -18.02 -20.93 -51.56
N LYS A 326 -17.27 -21.18 -52.65
CA LYS A 326 -15.84 -21.44 -52.54
C LYS A 326 -15.10 -20.23 -51.95
N GLY A 327 -14.19 -20.48 -51.00
CA GLY A 327 -13.43 -19.42 -50.33
C GLY A 327 -14.23 -18.69 -49.25
N THR A 328 -15.30 -19.30 -48.75
CA THR A 328 -16.01 -18.82 -47.55
C THR A 328 -15.05 -18.78 -46.37
N LYS A 329 -14.94 -17.62 -45.71
CA LYS A 329 -13.99 -17.41 -44.61
C LYS A 329 -14.55 -17.84 -43.26
N ILE A 330 -15.79 -17.47 -42.98
CA ILE A 330 -16.47 -17.66 -41.68
C ILE A 330 -17.92 -18.06 -41.93
N LEU A 331 -18.47 -18.93 -41.08
CA LEU A 331 -19.90 -19.23 -41.00
C LEU A 331 -20.51 -18.40 -39.85
N VAL A 332 -21.51 -17.57 -40.15
CA VAL A 332 -22.22 -16.77 -39.13
C VAL A 332 -23.60 -17.35 -38.88
N ALA A 333 -23.89 -17.67 -37.61
CA ALA A 333 -25.19 -18.11 -37.13
C ALA A 333 -25.91 -16.96 -36.41
N GLU A 334 -27.05 -16.51 -36.94
CA GLU A 334 -27.89 -15.51 -36.26
C GLU A 334 -28.64 -16.18 -35.11
N LEU A 335 -28.48 -15.67 -33.88
CA LEU A 335 -29.10 -16.21 -32.65
C LEU A 335 -29.99 -15.15 -31.98
N GLU A 336 -31.05 -15.60 -31.32
CA GLU A 336 -31.98 -14.71 -30.59
C GLU A 336 -31.44 -14.27 -29.21
N GLY A 337 -30.48 -15.00 -28.65
CA GLY A 337 -29.84 -14.67 -27.36
C GLY A 337 -28.59 -15.49 -27.08
N ALA A 338 -28.06 -15.37 -25.86
CA ALA A 338 -26.92 -16.12 -25.36
C ALA A 338 -27.30 -16.88 -24.07
N GLY A 339 -27.01 -18.17 -24.02
CA GLY A 339 -27.48 -19.03 -22.93
C GLY A 339 -27.21 -20.51 -23.18
N PRO A 340 -27.39 -21.39 -22.18
CA PRO A 340 -27.34 -22.84 -22.37
C PRO A 340 -28.27 -23.36 -23.49
N GLU A 341 -29.39 -22.67 -23.72
CA GLU A 341 -30.39 -22.91 -24.76
C GLU A 341 -29.95 -22.49 -26.17
N TYR A 342 -28.83 -21.76 -26.28
CA TYR A 342 -28.20 -21.38 -27.54
C TYR A 342 -26.79 -22.00 -27.64
N PRO A 343 -26.64 -23.30 -27.96
CA PRO A 343 -25.34 -23.98 -27.94
C PRO A 343 -24.23 -23.29 -28.74
N LEU A 344 -24.56 -22.70 -29.90
CA LEU A 344 -23.61 -21.93 -30.72
C LEU A 344 -23.12 -20.62 -30.06
N SER A 345 -23.66 -20.19 -28.92
CA SER A 345 -23.15 -19.06 -28.12
C SER A 345 -21.96 -19.44 -27.22
N ARG A 346 -21.48 -20.69 -27.27
CA ARG A 346 -20.29 -21.19 -26.54
C ARG A 346 -19.01 -21.05 -27.37
N GLU A 347 -17.88 -21.44 -26.78
CA GLU A 347 -16.59 -21.52 -27.46
C GLU A 347 -16.59 -22.61 -28.56
N LYS A 348 -16.10 -22.26 -29.75
CA LYS A 348 -16.15 -23.11 -30.96
C LYS A 348 -14.78 -23.42 -31.59
N LEU A 349 -13.71 -22.70 -31.23
CA LEU A 349 -12.32 -22.90 -31.72
C LEU A 349 -12.19 -23.21 -33.23
N SER A 350 -12.99 -22.53 -34.02
CA SER A 350 -13.19 -22.71 -35.48
C SER A 350 -13.69 -21.40 -36.09
N PRO A 351 -13.70 -21.23 -37.42
CA PRO A 351 -14.26 -20.06 -38.10
C PRO A 351 -15.80 -20.08 -38.15
N VAL A 352 -16.43 -20.30 -36.99
CA VAL A 352 -17.88 -20.21 -36.77
C VAL A 352 -18.14 -19.11 -35.73
N LEU A 353 -19.03 -18.18 -36.05
CA LEU A 353 -19.32 -17.00 -35.22
C LEU A 353 -20.84 -16.89 -35.01
N ALA A 354 -21.28 -16.61 -33.78
CA ALA A 354 -22.67 -16.23 -33.54
C ALA A 354 -22.87 -14.73 -33.78
N MET A 355 -24.05 -14.31 -34.25
CA MET A 355 -24.40 -12.89 -34.38
C MET A 355 -25.75 -12.62 -33.73
N MET A 356 -25.79 -11.69 -32.77
CA MET A 356 -26.97 -11.35 -31.97
C MET A 356 -27.29 -9.87 -32.09
N LYS A 357 -28.58 -9.53 -32.01
CA LYS A 357 -29.04 -8.14 -32.09
C LYS A 357 -29.26 -7.56 -30.70
N SER A 358 -28.62 -6.44 -30.37
CA SER A 358 -28.89 -5.67 -29.16
C SER A 358 -29.91 -4.56 -29.41
N ASN A 359 -30.69 -4.25 -28.38
CA ASN A 359 -31.70 -3.18 -28.44
C ASN A 359 -31.15 -1.82 -28.01
N ASN A 360 -30.09 -1.87 -27.20
CA ASN A 360 -29.31 -0.79 -26.60
C ASN A 360 -28.07 -1.41 -25.92
N ALA A 361 -27.20 -0.56 -25.35
CA ALA A 361 -25.99 -0.99 -24.67
C ALA A 361 -26.23 -1.91 -23.47
N GLU A 362 -27.31 -1.69 -22.70
CA GLU A 362 -27.63 -2.53 -21.53
C GLU A 362 -27.93 -3.96 -21.96
N HIS A 363 -28.79 -4.14 -22.97
CA HIS A 363 -29.08 -5.48 -23.53
C HIS A 363 -27.82 -6.12 -24.11
N ALA A 364 -26.93 -5.34 -24.73
CA ALA A 364 -25.67 -5.87 -25.23
C ALA A 364 -24.77 -6.38 -24.10
N PHE A 365 -24.72 -5.65 -22.98
CA PHE A 365 -23.94 -6.03 -21.80
C PHE A 365 -24.48 -7.32 -21.18
N GLU A 366 -25.81 -7.46 -21.05
CA GLU A 366 -26.45 -8.70 -20.56
C GLU A 366 -26.08 -9.92 -21.42
N LEU A 367 -26.11 -9.78 -22.75
CA LEU A 367 -25.70 -10.85 -23.67
C LEU A 367 -24.22 -11.21 -23.54
N CYS A 368 -23.35 -10.20 -23.40
CA CYS A 368 -21.92 -10.40 -23.18
C CYS A 368 -21.65 -11.10 -21.84
N GLU A 369 -22.34 -10.71 -20.76
CA GLU A 369 -22.26 -11.36 -19.45
C GLU A 369 -22.72 -12.81 -19.50
N ALA A 370 -23.83 -13.09 -20.17
CA ALA A 370 -24.33 -14.45 -20.37
C ALA A 370 -23.28 -15.34 -21.04
N MET A 371 -22.63 -14.84 -22.10
CA MET A 371 -21.53 -15.55 -22.77
C MET A 371 -20.33 -15.79 -21.88
N LEU A 372 -19.88 -14.77 -21.12
CA LEU A 372 -18.76 -14.93 -20.20
C LEU A 372 -19.08 -16.00 -19.14
N ASN A 373 -20.30 -16.03 -18.60
CA ASN A 373 -20.74 -17.07 -17.67
C ASN A 373 -20.77 -18.48 -18.30
N LEU A 374 -20.84 -18.59 -19.63
CA LEU A 374 -20.74 -19.84 -20.39
C LEU A 374 -19.28 -20.23 -20.72
N GLY A 375 -18.39 -20.11 -19.74
CA GLY A 375 -17.00 -20.56 -19.87
C GLY A 375 -16.04 -19.54 -20.48
N GLY A 376 -16.38 -18.26 -20.49
CA GLY A 376 -15.46 -17.16 -20.86
C GLY A 376 -14.95 -16.32 -19.68
N LEU A 377 -15.42 -16.60 -18.46
CA LEU A 377 -15.09 -15.84 -17.25
C LEU A 377 -13.57 -15.63 -17.10
N GLY A 378 -13.19 -14.36 -17.00
CA GLY A 378 -11.82 -13.92 -16.79
C GLY A 378 -10.96 -13.85 -18.04
N HIS A 379 -11.38 -14.36 -19.20
CA HIS A 379 -10.50 -14.43 -20.37
C HIS A 379 -10.41 -13.11 -21.15
N THR A 380 -11.37 -12.83 -22.03
CA THR A 380 -11.37 -11.66 -22.94
C THR A 380 -12.81 -11.23 -23.25
N ALA A 381 -13.03 -9.92 -23.37
CA ALA A 381 -14.26 -9.32 -23.91
C ALA A 381 -13.90 -8.12 -24.79
N VAL A 382 -14.65 -7.88 -25.86
CA VAL A 382 -14.33 -6.86 -26.86
C VAL A 382 -15.48 -5.89 -27.05
N ILE A 383 -15.17 -4.61 -27.21
CA ILE A 383 -16.10 -3.57 -27.63
C ILE A 383 -15.53 -2.78 -28.81
N HIS A 384 -16.35 -2.58 -29.84
CA HIS A 384 -16.09 -1.63 -30.91
C HIS A 384 -17.06 -0.46 -30.71
N THR A 385 -16.54 0.71 -30.39
CA THR A 385 -17.28 1.95 -30.17
C THR A 385 -16.33 3.14 -30.27
N GLU A 386 -16.84 4.32 -30.63
CA GLU A 386 -16.08 5.58 -30.53
C GLU A 386 -16.48 6.38 -29.25
N ASP A 387 -17.35 5.83 -28.41
CA ASP A 387 -17.77 6.39 -27.12
C ASP A 387 -16.82 5.93 -25.99
N GLU A 388 -16.04 6.86 -25.44
CA GLU A 388 -15.08 6.58 -24.36
C GLU A 388 -15.75 6.26 -23.01
N GLU A 389 -16.87 6.88 -22.69
CA GLU A 389 -17.59 6.60 -21.44
C GLU A 389 -18.12 5.17 -21.46
N LEU A 390 -18.61 4.72 -22.63
CA LEU A 390 -19.08 3.36 -22.80
C LEU A 390 -17.95 2.32 -22.77
N GLN A 391 -16.74 2.65 -23.25
CA GLN A 391 -15.57 1.80 -23.09
C GLN A 391 -15.26 1.54 -21.61
N VAL A 392 -15.30 2.59 -20.78
CA VAL A 392 -15.09 2.47 -19.34
C VAL A 392 -16.23 1.67 -18.69
N ALA A 393 -17.49 1.97 -19.03
CA ALA A 393 -18.65 1.25 -18.49
C ALA A 393 -18.60 -0.26 -18.83
N PHE A 394 -18.22 -0.62 -20.06
CA PHE A 394 -18.03 -2.00 -20.46
C PHE A 394 -16.92 -2.68 -19.66
N GLY A 395 -15.77 -2.00 -19.47
CA GLY A 395 -14.65 -2.50 -18.69
C GLY A 395 -14.95 -2.68 -17.20
N LEU A 396 -15.79 -1.81 -16.61
CA LEU A 396 -16.24 -1.95 -15.23
C LEU A 396 -17.21 -3.12 -15.03
N ARG A 397 -17.95 -3.50 -16.08
CA ARG A 397 -19.01 -4.52 -15.99
C ARG A 397 -18.56 -5.91 -16.39
N MET A 398 -17.80 -6.04 -17.46
CA MET A 398 -17.41 -7.36 -17.99
C MET A 398 -16.41 -8.07 -17.10
N LYS A 399 -16.75 -9.29 -16.66
CA LYS A 399 -15.85 -10.16 -15.88
C LYS A 399 -14.82 -10.85 -16.77
N ALA A 400 -13.96 -10.08 -17.43
CA ALA A 400 -12.84 -10.53 -18.24
C ALA A 400 -11.57 -9.76 -17.86
N CYS A 401 -10.40 -10.41 -17.94
CA CYS A 401 -9.13 -9.75 -17.57
C CYS A 401 -8.51 -8.95 -18.73
N ARG A 402 -9.01 -9.14 -19.95
CA ARG A 402 -8.61 -8.41 -21.16
C ARG A 402 -9.84 -7.78 -21.76
N ILE A 403 -9.97 -6.47 -21.60
CA ILE A 403 -11.00 -5.67 -22.24
C ILE A 403 -10.37 -5.01 -23.46
N LEU A 404 -10.83 -5.41 -24.64
CA LEU A 404 -10.25 -4.96 -25.89
C LEU A 404 -11.19 -3.95 -26.55
N VAL A 405 -10.62 -2.84 -27.01
CA VAL A 405 -11.36 -1.77 -27.66
C VAL A 405 -10.87 -1.62 -29.09
N ASN A 406 -11.78 -1.71 -30.07
CA ASN A 406 -11.49 -1.42 -31.47
C ASN A 406 -10.28 -2.18 -32.06
N THR A 407 -10.14 -3.46 -31.73
CA THR A 407 -9.03 -4.32 -32.16
C THR A 407 -9.53 -5.73 -32.44
N PRO A 408 -8.88 -6.48 -33.36
CA PRO A 408 -9.13 -7.92 -33.50
C PRO A 408 -8.79 -8.65 -32.18
N SER A 409 -9.67 -9.55 -31.73
CA SER A 409 -9.57 -10.11 -30.38
C SER A 409 -8.46 -11.15 -30.20
N ALA A 410 -8.18 -11.99 -31.20
CA ALA A 410 -7.14 -13.00 -31.12
C ALA A 410 -5.76 -12.36 -30.94
N GLU A 411 -5.40 -11.44 -31.83
CA GLU A 411 -4.15 -10.70 -31.84
C GLU A 411 -4.09 -9.67 -30.70
N GLY A 412 -5.19 -8.98 -30.44
CA GLY A 412 -5.30 -8.04 -29.33
C GLY A 412 -5.12 -8.74 -27.98
N GLY A 413 -5.72 -9.93 -27.79
CA GLY A 413 -5.68 -10.68 -26.54
C GLY A 413 -4.30 -11.28 -26.23
N ILE A 414 -3.56 -11.73 -27.25
CA ILE A 414 -2.19 -12.23 -27.06
C ILE A 414 -1.20 -11.10 -26.76
N GLY A 415 -1.46 -9.87 -27.24
CA GLY A 415 -0.73 -8.65 -26.86
C GLY A 415 0.32 -8.18 -27.87
N ASN A 416 0.82 -6.95 -27.70
CA ASN A 416 1.90 -6.29 -28.44
C ASN A 416 1.72 -6.05 -29.97
N ILE A 417 0.76 -6.71 -30.63
CA ILE A 417 0.51 -6.52 -32.07
C ILE A 417 -0.37 -5.27 -32.34
N TYR A 418 -1.47 -5.14 -31.59
CA TYR A 418 -2.44 -4.04 -31.74
C TYR A 418 -2.54 -3.15 -30.49
N ASN A 419 -1.77 -3.48 -29.44
CA ASN A 419 -1.76 -2.78 -28.15
C ASN A 419 -0.42 -3.01 -27.44
N GLU A 420 -0.23 -2.46 -26.25
CA GLU A 420 1.00 -2.61 -25.45
C GLU A 420 0.86 -3.63 -24.30
N MET A 421 -0.10 -4.57 -24.38
CA MET A 421 -0.13 -5.67 -23.42
C MET A 421 1.06 -6.61 -23.61
N ILE A 422 1.48 -7.25 -22.51
CA ILE A 422 2.55 -8.25 -22.52
C ILE A 422 2.24 -9.33 -23.56
N PRO A 423 3.12 -9.59 -24.54
CA PRO A 423 2.89 -10.63 -25.53
C PRO A 423 2.99 -12.01 -24.87
N SER A 424 1.98 -12.86 -25.03
CA SER A 424 1.93 -14.18 -24.40
C SER A 424 1.05 -15.18 -25.13
N LEU A 425 1.34 -16.47 -24.92
CA LEU A 425 0.49 -17.60 -25.31
C LEU A 425 -0.05 -18.35 -24.08
N THR A 426 0.13 -17.80 -22.89
CA THR A 426 -0.49 -18.25 -21.64
C THR A 426 -1.28 -17.09 -21.04
N LEU A 427 -2.58 -17.12 -21.30
CA LEU A 427 -3.51 -16.06 -21.00
C LEU A 427 -4.23 -16.35 -19.67
N GLY A 428 -3.73 -15.81 -18.56
CA GLY A 428 -4.36 -15.98 -17.24
C GLY A 428 -5.76 -15.38 -17.18
N CYS A 429 -6.69 -16.06 -16.50
CA CYS A 429 -8.10 -15.62 -16.36
C CYS A 429 -8.46 -15.11 -14.96
N GLY A 430 -7.47 -14.89 -14.08
CA GLY A 430 -7.68 -14.38 -12.73
C GLY A 430 -8.61 -15.25 -11.88
N SER A 431 -9.12 -14.69 -10.78
CA SER A 431 -10.01 -15.41 -9.86
C SER A 431 -11.33 -15.82 -10.52
N TYR A 432 -11.82 -15.09 -11.52
CA TYR A 432 -13.01 -15.45 -12.30
C TYR A 432 -12.85 -16.79 -13.01
N GLY A 433 -11.69 -17.03 -13.63
CA GLY A 433 -11.33 -18.30 -14.29
C GLY A 433 -10.65 -19.32 -13.37
N LYS A 434 -10.61 -19.09 -12.05
CA LYS A 434 -9.92 -19.93 -11.05
C LYS A 434 -8.41 -20.04 -11.33
N ASN A 435 -7.77 -18.93 -11.69
CA ASN A 435 -6.33 -18.84 -11.89
C ASN A 435 -5.69 -17.86 -10.89
N SER A 436 -4.42 -18.08 -10.59
CA SER A 436 -3.56 -17.24 -9.74
C SER A 436 -3.07 -15.96 -10.43
N VAL A 437 -3.25 -15.87 -11.76
CA VAL A 437 -2.78 -14.74 -12.58
C VAL A 437 -3.89 -14.29 -13.53
N SER A 438 -4.08 -12.97 -13.65
CA SER A 438 -5.04 -12.31 -14.55
C SER A 438 -4.38 -11.67 -15.77
N LYS A 439 -3.06 -11.52 -15.76
CA LYS A 439 -2.29 -10.92 -16.85
C LYS A 439 -1.84 -11.98 -17.86
N ASN A 440 -1.35 -11.51 -19.00
CA ASN A 440 -0.54 -12.31 -19.91
C ASN A 440 0.75 -12.72 -19.19
N VAL A 441 1.01 -14.03 -19.12
CA VAL A 441 2.18 -14.56 -18.39
C VAL A 441 3.46 -14.26 -19.16
N SER A 442 4.53 -13.90 -18.46
CA SER A 442 5.87 -13.63 -19.02
C SER A 442 6.97 -13.99 -18.00
N ALA A 443 8.22 -13.64 -18.32
CA ALA A 443 9.41 -13.87 -17.50
C ALA A 443 9.23 -13.38 -16.05
N ILE A 444 8.61 -12.22 -15.84
CA ILE A 444 8.35 -11.67 -14.50
C ILE A 444 7.57 -12.61 -13.56
N ASN A 445 6.85 -13.60 -14.09
CA ASN A 445 6.09 -14.57 -13.30
C ASN A 445 6.91 -15.82 -12.89
N LEU A 446 8.16 -15.91 -13.34
CA LEU A 446 9.06 -17.05 -13.14
C LEU A 446 10.28 -16.67 -12.27
N ILE A 447 10.16 -15.63 -11.46
CA ILE A 447 11.17 -15.24 -10.47
C ILE A 447 10.55 -15.07 -9.08
N ASN A 448 11.34 -15.39 -8.05
CA ASN A 448 11.13 -14.94 -6.69
C ASN A 448 11.88 -13.61 -6.50
N ILE A 449 11.26 -12.67 -5.77
CA ILE A 449 11.89 -11.41 -5.38
C ILE A 449 12.30 -11.47 -3.91
N LYS A 450 13.61 -11.50 -3.64
CA LYS A 450 14.15 -11.32 -2.29
C LYS A 450 14.28 -9.82 -2.01
N THR A 451 13.67 -9.35 -0.93
CA THR A 451 13.80 -7.96 -0.47
C THR A 451 14.86 -7.84 0.62
N VAL A 452 15.92 -7.09 0.35
CA VAL A 452 16.91 -6.67 1.35
C VAL A 452 16.52 -5.28 1.86
N ALA A 453 16.09 -5.20 3.12
CA ALA A 453 15.67 -3.95 3.75
C ALA A 453 16.70 -3.48 4.80
N LYS A 454 17.23 -2.28 4.64
CA LYS A 454 18.19 -1.69 5.58
C LYS A 454 17.48 -0.95 6.71
N ARG A 455 18.08 -0.96 7.92
CA ARG A 455 17.66 -0.08 9.02
C ARG A 455 17.76 1.37 8.55
N ARG A 456 16.73 2.16 8.82
CA ARG A 456 16.68 3.59 8.53
C ARG A 456 16.26 4.37 9.76
N ASN A 457 16.78 5.58 9.88
CA ASN A 457 16.20 6.56 10.79
C ASN A 457 14.97 7.16 10.12
N ASN A 458 13.94 7.36 10.93
CA ASN A 458 12.78 8.11 10.51
C ASN A 458 13.19 9.56 10.22
N MET A 459 12.68 10.14 9.13
CA MET A 459 12.84 11.57 8.88
C MET A 459 12.26 12.33 10.09
N GLN A 460 13.03 13.24 10.67
CA GLN A 460 12.57 14.16 11.70
C GLN A 460 12.45 15.56 11.10
N TRP A 461 11.72 16.43 11.77
CA TRP A 461 11.62 17.85 11.45
C TRP A 461 11.63 18.64 12.74
N PHE A 462 11.81 19.94 12.61
CA PHE A 462 11.70 20.89 13.70
C PHE A 462 10.61 21.90 13.33
N LYS A 463 9.40 21.69 13.88
CA LYS A 463 8.20 22.50 13.59
C LYS A 463 7.83 23.30 14.83
N LEU A 464 7.68 24.60 14.62
CA LEU A 464 7.35 25.62 15.61
C LEU A 464 6.46 26.68 14.93
N PRO A 465 5.86 27.60 15.70
CA PRO A 465 5.27 28.79 15.11
C PRO A 465 6.28 29.51 14.22
N PRO A 466 5.89 29.96 13.02
CA PRO A 466 6.79 30.69 12.13
C PRO A 466 7.22 32.05 12.70
N LYS A 467 6.50 32.57 13.70
CA LYS A 467 6.77 33.86 14.32
C LYS A 467 6.68 33.76 15.85
N ILE A 468 7.80 34.04 16.51
CA ILE A 468 7.89 34.10 17.98
C ILE A 468 8.43 35.49 18.33
N PHE A 469 7.59 36.33 18.93
CA PHE A 469 7.97 37.63 19.46
C PHE A 469 8.18 37.51 20.96
N PHE A 470 9.27 38.09 21.47
CA PHE A 470 9.62 38.08 22.88
C PHE A 470 10.12 39.47 23.29
N GLU A 471 10.40 39.68 24.57
CA GLU A 471 10.68 40.96 25.23
C GLU A 471 9.43 41.73 25.68
N LYS A 472 9.64 42.62 26.65
CA LYS A 472 8.61 43.51 27.19
C LYS A 472 8.02 44.39 26.09
N ASN A 473 6.69 44.46 26.04
CA ASN A 473 5.89 45.17 25.02
C ASN A 473 5.92 44.56 23.61
N SER A 474 6.35 43.30 23.46
CA SER A 474 6.26 42.56 22.20
C SER A 474 4.82 42.42 21.68
N LEU A 475 3.82 42.60 22.57
CA LEU A 475 2.39 42.73 22.21
C LEU A 475 2.10 43.76 21.11
N GLN A 476 2.95 44.78 20.94
CA GLN A 476 2.84 45.76 19.86
C GLN A 476 2.83 45.13 18.46
N TYR A 477 3.32 43.89 18.31
CA TYR A 477 3.23 43.16 17.05
C TYR A 477 1.78 42.96 16.57
N LEU A 478 0.80 42.89 17.48
CA LEU A 478 -0.62 42.83 17.11
C LEU A 478 -1.04 44.00 16.21
N GLN A 479 -0.36 45.15 16.29
CA GLN A 479 -0.62 46.30 15.41
C GLN A 479 -0.15 46.09 13.97
N LYS A 480 0.83 45.21 13.76
CA LYS A 480 1.52 44.98 12.48
C LYS A 480 1.07 43.72 11.76
N MET A 481 0.30 42.85 12.41
CA MET A 481 -0.26 41.64 11.79
C MET A 481 -1.13 42.00 10.58
N GLU A 482 -1.05 41.19 9.52
CA GLU A 482 -1.86 41.34 8.31
C GLU A 482 -3.18 40.57 8.47
N ASN A 483 -4.24 41.05 7.81
CA ASN A 483 -5.56 40.41 7.75
C ASN A 483 -6.20 40.15 9.12
N VAL A 484 -6.15 41.16 10.00
CA VAL A 484 -6.82 41.12 11.32
C VAL A 484 -7.98 42.10 11.31
N GLU A 485 -9.21 41.62 11.16
CA GLU A 485 -10.44 42.42 11.16
C GLU A 485 -11.44 41.95 12.23
N ARG A 486 -11.51 40.64 12.49
CA ARG A 486 -12.44 40.00 13.43
C ARG A 486 -11.67 39.08 14.37
N VAL A 487 -11.45 39.56 15.59
CA VAL A 487 -10.68 38.87 16.62
C VAL A 487 -11.61 38.18 17.61
N MET A 488 -11.44 36.87 17.78
CA MET A 488 -11.94 36.14 18.93
C MET A 488 -10.84 36.06 19.99
N LEU A 489 -11.02 36.75 21.11
CA LEU A 489 -10.13 36.68 22.27
C LEU A 489 -10.61 35.60 23.23
N VAL A 490 -9.84 34.52 23.38
CA VAL A 490 -10.16 33.39 24.27
C VAL A 490 -9.27 33.48 25.51
N CYS A 491 -9.87 33.50 26.70
CA CYS A 491 -9.15 33.58 27.96
C CYS A 491 -9.94 32.96 29.13
N ASP A 492 -9.30 32.86 30.30
CA ASP A 492 -10.00 32.58 31.56
C ASP A 492 -10.58 33.87 32.19
N PRO A 493 -11.49 33.77 33.18
CA PRO A 493 -12.11 34.94 33.81
C PRO A 493 -11.10 35.88 34.49
N GLY A 494 -9.97 35.34 34.97
CA GLY A 494 -8.91 36.10 35.63
C GLY A 494 -8.26 37.10 34.68
N MET A 495 -8.09 36.75 33.40
CA MET A 495 -7.48 37.67 32.41
C MET A 495 -8.32 38.93 32.17
N VAL A 496 -9.64 38.83 32.35
CA VAL A 496 -10.55 39.99 32.34
C VAL A 496 -10.46 40.74 33.67
N GLN A 497 -10.54 40.04 34.81
CA GLN A 497 -10.50 40.65 36.14
C GLN A 497 -9.21 41.44 36.42
N PHE A 498 -8.06 40.95 35.95
CA PHE A 498 -6.76 41.63 36.09
C PHE A 498 -6.51 42.69 35.02
N GLY A 499 -7.42 42.88 34.06
CA GLY A 499 -7.30 43.89 33.00
C GLY A 499 -6.34 43.53 31.87
N TYR A 500 -5.84 42.29 31.79
CA TYR A 500 -4.94 41.85 30.72
C TYR A 500 -5.63 41.76 29.37
N ALA A 501 -6.89 41.32 29.34
CA ALA A 501 -7.72 41.35 28.14
C ALA A 501 -7.85 42.79 27.58
N ASP A 502 -7.94 43.80 28.45
CA ASP A 502 -8.02 45.20 28.04
C ASP A 502 -6.70 45.71 27.44
N ILE A 503 -5.54 45.22 27.90
CA ILE A 503 -4.25 45.55 27.30
C ILE A 503 -4.22 45.06 25.84
N VAL A 504 -4.62 43.81 25.59
CA VAL A 504 -4.73 43.24 24.24
C VAL A 504 -5.70 44.04 23.37
N ARG A 505 -6.91 44.35 23.90
CA ARG A 505 -7.91 45.17 23.20
C ARG A 505 -7.36 46.55 22.82
N LYS A 506 -6.64 47.22 23.73
CA LYS A 506 -6.04 48.54 23.47
C LYS A 506 -5.00 48.49 22.37
N GLU A 507 -4.18 47.44 22.31
CA GLU A 507 -3.19 47.29 21.22
C GLU A 507 -3.87 47.03 19.86
N LEU A 508 -4.92 46.21 19.83
CA LEU A 508 -5.71 45.96 18.61
C LEU A 508 -6.43 47.24 18.13
N GLN A 509 -6.95 48.06 19.05
CA GLN A 509 -7.62 49.32 18.74
C GLN A 509 -6.68 50.41 18.20
N LYS A 510 -5.36 50.26 18.33
CA LYS A 510 -4.37 51.18 17.73
C LYS A 510 -4.14 50.92 16.24
N ARG A 511 -4.74 49.85 15.68
CA ARG A 511 -4.64 49.53 14.25
C ARG A 511 -5.38 50.56 13.41
N LYS A 512 -4.98 50.66 12.13
CA LYS A 512 -5.60 51.59 11.18
C LYS A 512 -7.02 51.18 10.77
N ASN A 513 -7.31 49.88 10.80
CA ASN A 513 -8.62 49.33 10.49
C ASN A 513 -9.46 49.13 11.76
N ASP A 514 -10.78 49.14 11.61
CA ASP A 514 -11.75 48.94 12.69
C ASP A 514 -11.87 47.44 13.03
N VAL A 515 -11.08 46.99 14.01
CA VAL A 515 -11.07 45.60 14.46
C VAL A 515 -12.26 45.30 15.38
N LYS A 516 -13.10 44.35 14.98
CA LYS A 516 -14.17 43.80 15.82
C LYS A 516 -13.60 42.75 16.75
N ILE A 517 -13.91 42.85 18.04
CA ILE A 517 -13.36 41.97 19.08
C ILE A 517 -14.51 41.39 19.90
N GLU A 518 -14.61 40.06 19.88
CA GLU A 518 -15.44 39.28 20.80
C GLU A 518 -14.55 38.58 21.83
N VAL A 519 -15.07 38.39 23.04
CA VAL A 519 -14.30 37.77 24.13
C VAL A 519 -15.04 36.55 24.66
N PHE A 520 -14.39 35.39 24.58
CA PHE A 520 -14.80 34.18 25.28
C PHE A 520 -13.93 34.02 26.52
N SER A 521 -14.48 34.32 27.70
CA SER A 521 -13.73 34.33 28.97
C SER A 521 -14.03 33.16 29.90
N ASP A 522 -14.82 32.17 29.45
CA ASP A 522 -15.37 31.13 30.33
C ASP A 522 -14.49 29.87 30.40
N VAL A 523 -13.19 29.99 30.07
CA VAL A 523 -12.29 28.84 30.12
C VAL A 523 -11.92 28.47 31.55
N GLU A 524 -12.30 27.27 31.97
CA GLU A 524 -11.97 26.67 33.26
C GLU A 524 -10.56 26.03 33.29
N PRO A 525 -9.95 25.85 34.47
CA PRO A 525 -8.77 25.00 34.60
C PRO A 525 -9.05 23.56 34.15
N ASN A 526 -8.18 22.99 33.31
CA ASN A 526 -8.37 21.66 32.67
C ASN A 526 -9.62 21.61 31.77
N PRO A 527 -9.65 22.41 30.69
CA PRO A 527 -10.85 22.67 29.91
C PRO A 527 -11.50 21.40 29.37
N SER A 528 -12.83 21.38 29.38
CA SER A 528 -13.63 20.27 28.90
C SER A 528 -14.05 20.42 27.44
N THR A 529 -14.47 19.30 26.82
CA THR A 529 -15.12 19.31 25.50
C THR A 529 -16.34 20.24 25.45
N ASN A 530 -17.09 20.39 26.54
CA ASN A 530 -18.22 21.32 26.62
C ASN A 530 -17.79 22.79 26.41
N THR A 531 -16.72 23.22 27.09
CA THR A 531 -16.18 24.57 26.95
C THR A 531 -15.64 24.81 25.56
N VAL A 532 -14.94 23.82 24.99
CA VAL A 532 -14.46 23.89 23.60
C VAL A 532 -15.64 24.07 22.63
N TYR A 533 -16.70 23.28 22.74
CA TYR A 533 -17.85 23.40 21.84
C TYR A 533 -18.63 24.70 22.04
N ALA A 534 -18.71 25.23 23.27
CA ALA A 534 -19.32 26.53 23.52
C ALA A 534 -18.54 27.67 22.84
N GLY A 535 -17.21 27.68 22.96
CA GLY A 535 -16.35 28.62 22.27
C GLY A 535 -16.40 28.47 20.74
N THR A 536 -16.39 27.24 20.23
CA THR A 536 -16.55 26.96 18.79
C THR A 536 -17.87 27.50 18.25
N LYS A 537 -18.98 27.32 18.98
CA LYS A 537 -20.28 27.91 18.59
C LYS A 537 -20.19 29.43 18.46
N MET A 538 -19.55 30.10 19.41
CA MET A 538 -19.33 31.54 19.34
C MET A 538 -18.44 31.93 18.15
N MET A 539 -17.42 31.14 17.83
CA MET A 539 -16.59 31.34 16.63
C MET A 539 -17.39 31.14 15.34
N VAL A 540 -18.29 30.15 15.27
CA VAL A 540 -19.16 29.95 14.09
C VAL A 540 -20.10 31.14 13.90
N ASP A 541 -20.66 31.70 14.96
CA ASP A 541 -21.55 32.86 14.86
C ASP A 541 -20.77 34.14 14.53
N PHE A 542 -19.57 34.31 15.11
CA PHE A 542 -18.74 35.49 14.92
C PHE A 542 -17.87 35.44 13.65
N GLN A 543 -17.56 34.28 13.08
CA GLN A 543 -16.65 34.13 11.94
C GLN A 543 -15.35 34.94 12.10
N PRO A 544 -14.52 34.67 13.13
CA PRO A 544 -13.25 35.37 13.28
C PRO A 544 -12.32 35.07 12.10
N ASP A 545 -11.42 36.02 11.80
CA ASP A 545 -10.22 35.79 10.97
C ASP A 545 -8.97 35.57 11.84
N THR A 546 -9.05 35.92 13.13
CA THR A 546 -7.95 35.81 14.08
C THR A 546 -8.47 35.31 15.41
N VAL A 547 -7.85 34.27 15.95
CA VAL A 547 -8.09 33.80 17.33
C VAL A 547 -6.87 34.14 18.17
N ILE A 548 -7.07 34.86 19.26
CA ILE A 548 -6.01 35.17 20.24
C ILE A 548 -6.32 34.41 21.52
N ALA A 549 -5.45 33.48 21.89
CA ALA A 549 -5.46 32.81 23.17
C ALA A 549 -4.60 33.59 24.16
N LEU A 550 -5.23 34.20 25.17
CA LEU A 550 -4.56 34.91 26.26
C LEU A 550 -4.77 34.12 27.55
N GLY A 551 -3.72 33.56 28.12
CA GLY A 551 -3.83 32.83 29.38
C GLY A 551 -2.70 31.84 29.63
N GLY A 552 -2.88 30.96 30.62
CA GLY A 552 -2.04 29.78 30.81
C GLY A 552 -2.39 28.65 29.84
N GLY A 553 -1.84 27.45 30.08
CA GLY A 553 -2.07 26.28 29.22
C GLY A 553 -3.55 25.95 28.98
N SER A 554 -4.39 26.02 30.02
CA SER A 554 -5.84 25.76 29.89
C SER A 554 -6.51 26.66 28.84
N ALA A 555 -6.21 27.97 28.84
CA ALA A 555 -6.79 28.91 27.88
C ALA A 555 -6.31 28.64 26.45
N MET A 556 -5.02 28.38 26.28
CA MET A 556 -4.42 28.07 24.97
C MET A 556 -4.90 26.73 24.41
N ASP A 557 -4.99 25.70 25.25
CA ASP A 557 -5.45 24.36 24.83
C ASP A 557 -6.93 24.38 24.44
N ALA A 558 -7.78 25.06 25.23
CA ALA A 558 -9.18 25.27 24.88
C ALA A 558 -9.31 26.02 23.55
N ALA A 559 -8.55 27.10 23.37
CA ALA A 559 -8.56 27.89 22.14
C ALA A 559 -8.10 27.07 20.91
N LYS A 560 -7.07 26.21 21.05
CA LYS A 560 -6.64 25.30 19.98
C LYS A 560 -7.74 24.30 19.60
N GLY A 561 -8.43 23.75 20.60
CA GLY A 561 -9.61 22.90 20.39
C GLY A 561 -10.71 23.66 19.65
N MET A 562 -11.02 24.89 20.08
CA MET A 562 -12.06 25.72 19.46
C MET A 562 -11.72 26.02 18.00
N TRP A 563 -10.47 26.40 17.75
CA TRP A 563 -9.91 26.70 16.43
C TRP A 563 -9.98 25.49 15.49
N MET A 564 -9.57 24.31 15.96
CA MET A 564 -9.61 23.07 15.20
C MET A 564 -11.03 22.72 14.74
N PHE A 565 -12.00 22.72 15.65
CA PHE A 565 -13.39 22.38 15.32
C PHE A 565 -14.09 23.47 14.49
N TYR A 566 -13.69 24.73 14.63
CA TYR A 566 -14.20 25.83 13.81
C TYR A 566 -13.70 25.75 12.35
N GLU A 567 -12.41 25.45 12.15
CA GLU A 567 -11.82 25.36 10.80
C GLU A 567 -12.30 24.12 10.06
N HIS A 568 -12.40 23.00 10.78
CA HIS A 568 -12.69 21.67 10.24
C HIS A 568 -13.85 21.00 11.01
N PRO A 569 -15.11 21.35 10.69
CA PRO A 569 -16.28 20.89 11.43
C PRO A 569 -16.54 19.37 11.35
N ASP A 570 -15.97 18.70 10.35
CA ASP A 570 -16.02 17.23 10.23
C ASP A 570 -15.00 16.52 11.15
N THR A 571 -14.22 17.28 11.93
CA THR A 571 -13.28 16.73 12.91
C THR A 571 -14.04 16.17 14.10
N GLU A 572 -13.70 14.96 14.52
CA GLU A 572 -14.29 14.28 15.67
C GLU A 572 -13.28 14.18 16.82
N PHE A 573 -13.74 14.48 18.04
CA PHE A 573 -12.92 14.34 19.24
C PHE A 573 -12.41 12.89 19.43
N PHE A 574 -13.24 11.89 19.11
CA PHE A 574 -12.85 10.48 19.16
C PHE A 574 -11.64 10.18 18.26
N GLY A 575 -11.62 10.70 17.04
CA GLY A 575 -10.48 10.57 16.13
C GLY A 575 -9.26 11.35 16.60
N ALA A 576 -9.47 12.59 17.03
CA ALA A 576 -8.40 13.49 17.47
C ALA A 576 -7.62 12.96 18.69
N LYS A 577 -8.30 12.26 19.61
CA LYS A 577 -7.71 11.69 20.85
C LYS A 577 -6.96 10.37 20.67
N GLN A 578 -6.96 9.77 19.48
CA GLN A 578 -6.29 8.49 19.25
C GLN A 578 -4.76 8.60 19.31
N LYS A 579 -4.12 7.58 19.88
CA LYS A 579 -2.67 7.47 20.06
C LYS A 579 -1.93 7.12 18.79
N PHE A 580 -0.61 7.28 18.86
CA PHE A 580 0.31 6.89 17.80
C PHE A 580 1.70 6.55 18.33
N LEU A 581 2.42 5.72 17.58
CA LEU A 581 3.88 5.56 17.74
C LEU A 581 4.66 6.56 16.88
N ASP A 582 4.07 7.00 15.77
CA ASP A 582 4.63 7.97 14.84
C ASP A 582 3.51 8.93 14.41
N ILE A 583 3.65 10.21 14.76
CA ILE A 583 2.68 11.28 14.46
C ILE A 583 2.37 11.43 12.96
N ARG A 584 3.18 10.85 12.06
CA ARG A 584 2.93 10.82 10.61
C ARG A 584 2.04 9.69 10.14
N LYS A 585 1.99 8.60 10.91
CA LYS A 585 1.31 7.35 10.58
C LYS A 585 0.03 7.19 11.38
N ARG A 586 -0.58 8.31 11.78
CA ARG A 586 -1.85 8.32 12.49
C ARG A 586 -2.97 7.76 11.61
N THR A 587 -3.86 7.00 12.23
CA THR A 587 -5.10 6.54 11.61
C THR A 587 -6.06 7.70 11.36
N TYR A 588 -5.98 8.76 12.18
CA TYR A 588 -6.79 9.96 12.08
C TYR A 588 -5.89 11.19 11.86
N LYS A 589 -6.18 12.00 10.84
CA LYS A 589 -5.40 13.19 10.48
C LYS A 589 -6.27 14.43 10.59
N ILE A 590 -5.74 15.46 11.24
CA ILE A 590 -6.37 16.77 11.32
C ILE A 590 -5.82 17.61 10.16
N ALA A 591 -6.72 18.22 9.38
CA ALA A 591 -6.31 19.11 8.30
C ALA A 591 -5.73 20.41 8.89
N LYS A 592 -4.79 21.03 8.16
CA LYS A 592 -4.22 22.31 8.60
C LYS A 592 -5.30 23.40 8.50
N PRO A 593 -5.46 24.26 9.52
CA PRO A 593 -6.24 25.49 9.42
C PRO A 593 -5.78 26.41 8.28
N GLU A 594 -6.74 27.07 7.62
CA GLU A 594 -6.47 27.96 6.47
C GLU A 594 -7.22 29.30 6.56
N LYS A 595 -8.36 29.38 7.27
CA LYS A 595 -9.20 30.59 7.29
C LYS A 595 -8.79 31.58 8.37
N THR A 596 -8.29 31.09 9.51
CA THR A 596 -7.95 31.90 10.68
C THR A 596 -6.49 31.84 11.07
N GLN A 597 -5.96 32.98 11.52
CA GLN A 597 -4.68 33.06 12.20
C GLN A 597 -4.85 32.74 13.68
N PHE A 598 -3.94 31.94 14.25
CA PHE A 598 -3.94 31.59 15.67
C PHE A 598 -2.75 32.19 16.42
N VAL A 599 -3.02 33.02 17.42
CA VAL A 599 -2.02 33.73 18.23
C VAL A 599 -2.09 33.27 19.68
N CYS A 600 -0.95 32.88 20.25
CA CYS A 600 -0.84 32.57 21.66
C CYS A 600 -0.06 33.64 22.43
N ILE A 601 -0.60 34.04 23.58
CA ILE A 601 -0.01 35.01 24.51
C ILE A 601 -0.02 34.38 25.91
N PRO A 602 1.09 33.73 26.33
CA PRO A 602 1.14 33.07 27.62
C PRO A 602 1.15 34.08 28.78
N THR A 603 0.33 33.84 29.81
CA THR A 603 0.29 34.65 31.05
C THR A 603 0.85 33.90 32.26
N THR A 604 1.41 32.72 32.02
CA THR A 604 2.13 31.90 33.00
C THR A 604 3.40 31.33 32.36
N SER A 605 4.50 31.22 33.12
CA SER A 605 5.75 30.60 32.67
C SER A 605 5.80 29.13 33.10
N GLY A 606 5.21 28.24 32.30
CA GLY A 606 5.11 26.81 32.63
C GLY A 606 4.94 25.88 31.43
N THR A 607 3.88 26.12 30.66
CA THR A 607 3.36 25.09 29.73
C THR A 607 4.04 25.04 28.37
N GLY A 608 4.60 26.15 27.88
CA GLY A 608 5.09 26.25 26.50
C GLY A 608 4.00 26.06 25.42
N SER A 609 2.70 26.07 25.78
CA SER A 609 1.61 25.80 24.83
C SER A 609 1.54 26.83 23.69
N GLU A 610 2.17 27.99 23.85
CA GLU A 610 2.27 29.01 22.82
C GLU A 610 3.10 28.58 21.59
N VAL A 611 3.93 27.54 21.71
CA VAL A 611 4.80 27.04 20.63
C VAL A 611 4.59 25.56 20.28
N THR A 612 3.67 24.86 20.94
CA THR A 612 3.54 23.41 20.80
C THR A 612 2.33 23.00 19.95
N PRO A 613 2.39 21.81 19.31
CA PRO A 613 1.27 21.20 18.58
C PRO A 613 0.29 20.44 19.48
N PHE A 614 0.27 20.72 20.79
CA PHE A 614 -0.49 19.95 21.76
C PHE A 614 -1.63 20.77 22.38
N ALA A 615 -2.73 20.09 22.69
CA ALA A 615 -3.81 20.62 23.50
C ALA A 615 -4.35 19.52 24.44
N VAL A 616 -4.42 19.78 25.74
CA VAL A 616 -4.96 18.82 26.71
C VAL A 616 -6.41 19.15 27.00
N ILE A 617 -7.33 18.29 26.55
CA ILE A 617 -8.77 18.48 26.70
C ILE A 617 -9.36 17.34 27.55
N THR A 618 -10.19 17.71 28.52
CA THR A 618 -10.96 16.77 29.35
C THR A 618 -12.22 16.34 28.60
N ASP A 619 -12.42 15.04 28.44
CA ASP A 619 -13.66 14.48 27.93
C ASP A 619 -14.77 14.70 28.97
N SER A 620 -15.81 15.46 28.62
CA SER A 620 -16.88 15.82 29.56
C SER A 620 -17.73 14.64 30.02
N GLU A 621 -17.74 13.53 29.28
CA GLU A 621 -18.52 12.34 29.62
C GLU A 621 -17.74 11.37 30.50
N THR A 622 -16.44 11.17 30.19
CA THR A 622 -15.60 10.19 30.89
C THR A 622 -14.73 10.80 31.98
N HIS A 623 -14.59 12.13 32.01
CA HIS A 623 -13.68 12.89 32.87
C HIS A 623 -12.19 12.56 32.68
N VAL A 624 -11.84 11.85 31.61
CA VAL A 624 -10.47 11.51 31.26
C VAL A 624 -9.85 12.66 30.45
N LYS A 625 -8.61 13.04 30.82
CA LYS A 625 -7.82 14.03 30.07
C LYS A 625 -7.10 13.36 28.91
N TYR A 626 -7.29 13.91 27.71
CA TYR A 626 -6.63 13.44 26.49
C TYR A 626 -5.72 14.52 25.90
N PRO A 627 -4.44 14.21 25.63
CA PRO A 627 -3.59 15.08 24.83
C PRO A 627 -3.94 14.92 23.35
N LEU A 628 -4.47 15.98 22.74
CA LEU A 628 -4.59 16.11 21.29
C LEU A 628 -3.23 16.53 20.74
N ALA A 629 -2.68 15.75 19.82
CA ALA A 629 -1.33 15.94 19.31
C ALA A 629 -1.30 15.88 17.78
N ASP A 630 -1.23 17.05 17.14
CA ASP A 630 -1.07 17.18 15.69
C ASP A 630 -0.40 18.52 15.34
N TYR A 631 0.51 18.52 14.36
CA TYR A 631 1.15 19.77 13.91
C TYR A 631 0.18 20.74 13.24
N ALA A 632 -1.04 20.30 12.88
CA ALA A 632 -2.13 21.20 12.53
C ALA A 632 -2.53 22.15 13.68
N LEU A 633 -2.22 21.80 14.93
CA LEU A 633 -2.50 22.60 16.12
C LEU A 633 -1.36 23.55 16.51
N THR A 634 -0.28 23.64 15.70
CA THR A 634 0.80 24.60 15.95
C THR A 634 0.32 26.02 15.68
N PRO A 635 0.45 26.96 16.65
CA PRO A 635 0.08 28.37 16.44
C PRO A 635 0.82 29.04 15.29
N ASP A 636 0.24 30.09 14.70
CA ASP A 636 0.91 30.93 13.71
C ASP A 636 1.86 31.93 14.36
N VAL A 637 1.50 32.43 15.54
CA VAL A 637 2.24 33.46 16.26
C VAL A 637 2.28 33.15 17.75
N ALA A 638 3.46 33.24 18.35
CA ALA A 638 3.65 33.30 19.80
C ALA A 638 4.13 34.70 20.22
N ILE A 639 3.54 35.29 21.25
CA ILE A 639 3.96 36.58 21.83
C ILE A 639 4.28 36.40 23.31
N VAL A 640 5.57 36.28 23.62
CA VAL A 640 6.15 35.99 24.93
C VAL A 640 6.50 37.31 25.63
N ASP A 641 5.50 37.99 26.17
CA ASP A 641 5.66 39.30 26.81
C ASP A 641 5.66 39.19 28.35
N PRO A 642 6.81 39.45 29.02
CA PRO A 642 6.94 39.26 30.47
C PRO A 642 6.02 40.15 31.31
N GLN A 643 5.38 41.18 30.73
CA GLN A 643 4.43 42.01 31.47
C GLN A 643 3.25 41.20 32.03
N PHE A 644 2.86 40.09 31.38
CA PHE A 644 1.70 39.30 31.76
C PHE A 644 1.96 38.30 32.90
N VAL A 645 3.21 38.09 33.30
CA VAL A 645 3.58 37.11 34.34
C VAL A 645 3.92 37.75 35.70
N MET A 646 3.88 39.08 35.78
CA MET A 646 4.29 39.82 36.99
C MET A 646 3.31 39.66 38.17
N SER A 647 2.03 39.38 37.88
CA SER A 647 1.00 39.20 38.91
C SER A 647 0.88 37.76 39.42
N VAL A 648 1.65 36.82 38.87
CA VAL A 648 1.49 35.39 39.16
C VAL A 648 1.98 35.08 40.58
N PRO A 649 1.15 34.45 41.44
CA PRO A 649 1.52 34.15 42.83
C PRO A 649 2.78 33.28 42.97
N ALA A 650 3.47 33.39 44.10
CA ALA A 650 4.71 32.66 44.38
C ALA A 650 4.54 31.13 44.26
N SER A 651 3.45 30.56 44.79
CA SER A 651 3.17 29.12 44.71
C SER A 651 2.99 28.64 43.27
N VAL A 652 2.20 29.36 42.47
CA VAL A 652 1.99 29.05 41.05
C VAL A 652 3.31 29.16 40.28
N THR A 653 4.12 30.17 40.59
CA THR A 653 5.43 30.39 39.96
C THR A 653 6.40 29.25 40.25
N ALA A 654 6.39 28.72 41.47
CA ALA A 654 7.19 27.56 41.85
C ALA A 654 6.73 26.31 41.09
N ASP A 655 5.43 26.02 41.12
CA ASP A 655 4.86 24.83 40.46
C ASP A 655 5.13 24.87 38.94
N THR A 656 4.84 26.00 38.27
CA THR A 656 5.04 26.11 36.81
C THR A 656 6.52 26.15 36.43
N GLY A 657 7.39 26.73 37.26
CA GLY A 657 8.83 26.74 36.98
C GLY A 657 9.48 25.37 37.05
N MET A 658 9.05 24.52 38.01
CA MET A 658 9.49 23.12 38.06
C MET A 658 8.94 22.30 36.90
N ASP A 659 7.76 22.65 36.38
CA ASP A 659 7.21 22.08 35.17
C ASP A 659 8.11 22.36 33.94
N VAL A 660 8.61 23.60 33.79
CA VAL A 660 9.58 23.96 32.75
C VAL A 660 10.84 23.11 32.84
N LEU A 661 11.35 22.87 34.05
CA LEU A 661 12.52 22.01 34.26
C LEU A 661 12.24 20.57 33.79
N THR A 662 11.06 20.05 34.12
CA THR A 662 10.61 18.72 33.72
C THR A 662 10.52 18.61 32.21
N HIS A 663 9.86 19.56 31.54
CA HIS A 663 9.79 19.64 30.08
C HIS A 663 11.18 19.61 29.44
N ALA A 664 12.11 20.42 29.95
CA ALA A 664 13.44 20.54 29.38
C ALA A 664 14.28 19.27 29.60
N ILE A 665 14.22 18.65 30.77
CA ILE A 665 14.94 17.39 31.04
C ILE A 665 14.36 16.24 30.22
N GLU A 666 13.04 16.06 30.20
CA GLU A 666 12.43 14.95 29.46
C GLU A 666 12.64 15.06 27.94
N SER A 667 12.53 16.26 27.38
CA SER A 667 12.81 16.49 25.96
C SER A 667 14.29 16.26 25.57
N TYR A 668 15.22 16.41 26.52
CA TYR A 668 16.64 16.11 26.29
C TYR A 668 16.91 14.61 26.20
N VAL A 669 16.34 13.84 27.13
CA VAL A 669 16.56 12.38 27.27
C VAL A 669 15.61 11.54 26.44
N SER A 670 14.56 12.13 25.85
CA SER A 670 13.60 11.45 24.99
C SER A 670 14.26 10.65 23.87
N VAL A 671 13.66 9.53 23.49
CA VAL A 671 14.07 8.75 22.31
C VAL A 671 13.96 9.53 21.01
N MET A 672 13.13 10.58 21.00
CA MET A 672 12.91 11.47 19.86
C MET A 672 13.85 12.68 19.86
N ALA A 673 14.69 12.85 20.89
CA ALA A 673 15.60 13.99 21.00
C ALA A 673 16.51 14.14 19.78
N SER A 674 16.84 15.39 19.46
CA SER A 674 17.73 15.78 18.37
C SER A 674 18.70 16.86 18.83
N ASP A 675 19.73 17.14 18.05
CA ASP A 675 20.70 18.19 18.38
C ASP A 675 20.00 19.57 18.53
N TYR A 676 18.94 19.80 17.75
CA TYR A 676 18.10 21.01 17.86
C TYR A 676 17.36 21.08 19.20
N THR A 677 16.71 19.99 19.62
CA THR A 677 15.93 19.99 20.87
C THR A 677 16.85 20.01 22.09
N ARG A 678 17.99 19.29 22.03
CA ARG A 678 18.96 19.23 23.13
C ARG A 678 19.58 20.57 23.48
N GLY A 679 19.93 21.38 22.47
CA GLY A 679 20.45 22.73 22.71
C GLY A 679 19.44 23.62 23.43
N LEU A 680 18.17 23.56 23.02
CA LEU A 680 17.08 24.31 23.66
C LEU A 680 16.81 23.82 25.08
N SER A 681 16.78 22.50 25.29
CA SER A 681 16.61 21.88 26.60
C SER A 681 17.70 22.31 27.58
N LEU A 682 18.98 22.25 27.21
CA LEU A 682 20.08 22.65 28.09
C LEU A 682 20.00 24.12 28.49
N GLN A 683 19.71 25.02 27.53
CA GLN A 683 19.56 26.44 27.83
C GLN A 683 18.36 26.71 28.73
N ALA A 684 17.22 26.04 28.52
CA ALA A 684 16.06 26.14 29.40
C ALA A 684 16.40 25.66 30.82
N ILE A 685 17.05 24.49 30.97
CA ILE A 685 17.51 23.96 32.26
C ILE A 685 18.37 24.99 33.00
N LYS A 686 19.36 25.58 32.31
CA LYS A 686 20.25 26.58 32.91
C LYS A 686 19.50 27.82 33.40
N LEU A 687 18.60 28.37 32.58
CA LEU A 687 17.79 29.53 32.96
C LEU A 687 16.91 29.23 34.17
N VAL A 688 16.33 28.02 34.26
CA VAL A 688 15.51 27.62 35.41
C VAL A 688 16.36 27.58 36.69
N PHE A 689 17.52 26.93 36.67
CA PHE A 689 18.41 26.88 37.83
C PHE A 689 18.92 28.27 38.26
N ASP A 690 19.14 29.19 37.32
CA ASP A 690 19.65 30.52 37.61
C ASP A 690 18.58 31.50 38.13
N HIS A 691 17.32 31.35 37.71
CA HIS A 691 16.30 32.38 37.90
C HIS A 691 15.02 31.96 38.64
N LEU A 692 14.70 30.66 38.74
CA LEU A 692 13.43 30.22 39.33
C LEU A 692 13.29 30.65 40.80
N GLU A 693 14.32 30.43 41.61
CA GLU A 693 14.29 30.77 43.03
C GLU A 693 14.04 32.28 43.25
N ASN A 694 14.73 33.12 42.49
CA ASN A 694 14.52 34.57 42.52
C ASN A 694 13.12 34.93 42.01
N SER A 695 12.66 34.33 40.91
CA SER A 695 11.31 34.58 40.37
C SER A 695 10.19 34.30 41.40
N VAL A 696 10.41 33.36 42.32
CA VAL A 696 9.48 33.02 43.42
C VAL A 696 9.64 33.94 44.62
N LYS A 697 10.87 34.09 45.15
CA LYS A 697 11.13 34.80 46.41
C LYS A 697 11.20 36.32 46.24
N ARG A 698 11.64 36.77 45.08
CA ARG A 698 11.93 38.17 44.73
C ARG A 698 11.45 38.40 43.29
N PRO A 699 10.13 38.53 43.04
CA PRO A 699 9.55 38.54 41.68
C PRO A 699 9.91 39.82 40.89
N ASP A 700 11.18 39.96 40.52
CA ASP A 700 11.71 41.02 39.70
C ASP A 700 11.50 40.71 38.20
N MET A 701 11.55 41.75 37.37
CA MET A 701 11.26 41.65 35.95
C MET A 701 12.26 40.73 35.21
N GLU A 702 13.54 40.76 35.58
CA GLU A 702 14.57 39.96 34.92
C GLU A 702 14.33 38.47 35.16
N SER A 703 14.16 38.07 36.42
CA SER A 703 13.90 36.67 36.77
C SER A 703 12.61 36.15 36.13
N ARG A 704 11.56 36.98 36.08
CA ARG A 704 10.28 36.64 35.44
C ARG A 704 10.42 36.48 33.93
N GLU A 705 11.13 37.39 33.27
CA GLU A 705 11.42 37.32 31.83
C GLU A 705 12.24 36.08 31.49
N LYS A 706 13.31 35.79 32.24
CA LYS A 706 14.15 34.61 31.99
C LYS A 706 13.39 33.31 32.18
N MET A 707 12.53 33.22 33.19
CA MET A 707 11.63 32.06 33.36
C MET A 707 10.60 31.95 32.24
N HIS A 708 10.09 33.07 31.74
CA HIS A 708 9.15 33.10 30.62
C HIS A 708 9.80 32.57 29.34
N ASN A 709 11.01 33.06 29.02
CA ASN A 709 11.81 32.56 27.91
C ASN A 709 12.19 31.07 28.08
N ALA A 710 12.55 30.64 29.29
CA ALA A 710 12.86 29.24 29.58
C ALA A 710 11.66 28.32 29.29
N SER A 711 10.43 28.76 29.65
CA SER A 711 9.19 28.03 29.35
C SER A 711 8.99 27.87 27.84
N THR A 712 9.14 28.94 27.06
CA THR A 712 9.01 28.87 25.61
C THR A 712 10.10 27.99 24.98
N MET A 713 11.35 28.09 25.43
CA MET A 713 12.44 27.25 24.92
C MET A 713 12.22 25.76 25.21
N ALA A 714 11.76 25.43 26.42
CA ALA A 714 11.36 24.07 26.76
C ALA A 714 10.19 23.61 25.87
N GLY A 715 9.19 24.47 25.68
CA GLY A 715 8.08 24.31 24.73
C GLY A 715 8.55 23.93 23.32
N MET A 716 9.48 24.70 22.77
CA MET A 716 10.07 24.46 21.45
C MET A 716 10.78 23.09 21.37
N ALA A 717 11.45 22.68 22.45
CA ALA A 717 12.11 21.38 22.53
C ALA A 717 11.11 20.23 22.55
N PHE A 718 10.14 20.24 23.49
CA PHE A 718 9.20 19.13 23.64
C PHE A 718 8.11 19.09 22.55
N ALA A 719 7.85 20.21 21.86
CA ALA A 719 7.05 20.22 20.63
C ALA A 719 7.55 19.22 19.58
N ASN A 720 8.86 18.91 19.59
CA ASN A 720 9.51 18.05 18.61
C ASN A 720 10.12 16.78 19.22
N ALA A 721 10.49 16.79 20.51
CA ALA A 721 11.02 15.63 21.23
C ALA A 721 9.98 14.92 22.10
N PHE A 722 8.78 15.46 22.27
CA PHE A 722 7.76 14.97 23.19
C PHE A 722 8.26 14.92 24.65
N LEU A 723 7.43 14.39 25.54
CA LEU A 723 7.66 14.28 26.98
C LEU A 723 7.67 12.81 27.38
N GLY A 724 8.12 12.53 28.60
CA GLY A 724 8.35 11.17 29.09
C GLY A 724 7.37 10.74 30.19
N ILE A 725 7.80 9.75 30.98
CA ILE A 725 6.94 9.14 32.00
C ILE A 725 6.66 10.06 33.20
N CYS A 726 7.38 11.17 33.38
CA CYS A 726 7.05 12.15 34.42
C CYS A 726 5.69 12.76 34.14
N HIS A 727 5.48 13.24 32.92
CA HIS A 727 4.17 13.72 32.48
C HIS A 727 3.13 12.60 32.46
N SER A 728 3.48 11.40 31.98
CA SER A 728 2.54 10.28 31.97
C SER A 728 1.98 9.97 33.35
N ILE A 729 2.83 9.91 34.38
CA ILE A 729 2.41 9.65 35.76
C ILE A 729 1.68 10.88 36.31
N ALA A 730 2.22 12.08 36.12
CA ALA A 730 1.66 13.31 36.66
C ALA A 730 0.26 13.65 36.13
N HIS A 731 -0.03 13.37 34.86
CA HIS A 731 -1.36 13.54 34.27
C HIS A 731 -2.43 12.75 35.04
N LYS A 732 -2.09 11.57 35.56
CA LYS A 732 -3.04 10.68 36.23
C LYS A 732 -3.10 10.97 37.73
N ILE A 733 -1.95 10.95 38.41
CA ILE A 733 -1.94 11.09 39.87
C ILE A 733 -2.26 12.52 40.33
N GLY A 734 -1.89 13.55 39.54
CA GLY A 734 -2.22 14.94 39.90
C GLY A 734 -3.74 15.18 39.93
N GLY A 735 -4.47 14.60 38.96
CA GLY A 735 -5.94 14.65 38.92
C GLY A 735 -6.59 13.82 40.02
N GLU A 736 -6.10 12.59 40.25
CA GLU A 736 -6.62 11.68 41.28
C GLU A 736 -6.41 12.23 42.70
N TYR A 737 -5.24 12.83 42.98
CA TYR A 737 -4.85 13.28 44.32
C TYR A 737 -5.08 14.77 44.58
N GLY A 738 -5.56 15.52 43.58
CA GLY A 738 -5.82 16.96 43.70
C GLY A 738 -4.54 17.80 43.87
N ILE A 739 -3.40 17.33 43.35
CA ILE A 739 -2.12 18.02 43.43
C ILE A 739 -1.91 18.84 42.14
N PRO A 740 -1.48 20.11 42.22
CA PRO A 740 -1.18 20.92 41.04
C PRO A 740 -0.16 20.24 40.12
N HIS A 741 -0.38 20.27 38.80
CA HIS A 741 0.39 19.51 37.81
C HIS A 741 1.91 19.71 37.92
N GLY A 742 2.38 20.96 37.88
CA GLY A 742 3.81 21.27 37.97
C GLY A 742 4.44 20.83 39.30
N ARG A 743 3.65 20.79 40.39
CA ARG A 743 4.09 20.25 41.67
C ARG A 743 4.24 18.73 41.64
N THR A 744 3.29 18.04 41.01
CA THR A 744 3.38 16.59 40.80
C THR A 744 4.62 16.24 39.98
N ASN A 745 4.89 16.98 38.91
CA ASN A 745 6.10 16.83 38.11
C ASN A 745 7.36 17.07 38.95
N ALA A 746 7.40 18.13 39.77
CA ALA A 746 8.52 18.43 40.66
C ALA A 746 8.84 17.25 41.59
N ILE A 747 7.81 16.66 42.23
CA ILE A 747 7.97 15.53 43.15
C ILE A 747 8.49 14.28 42.43
N LEU A 748 7.98 13.98 41.25
CA LEU A 748 8.31 12.76 40.51
C LEU A 748 9.69 12.79 39.83
N LEU A 749 10.12 13.97 39.36
CA LEU A 749 11.27 14.10 38.47
C LEU A 749 12.58 13.51 39.04
N PRO A 750 12.97 13.73 40.31
CA PRO A 750 14.16 13.10 40.90
C PRO A 750 14.12 11.56 40.85
N HIS A 751 12.96 10.94 41.09
CA HIS A 751 12.81 9.48 41.04
C HIS A 751 12.91 8.97 39.61
N ILE A 752 12.36 9.72 38.65
CA ILE A 752 12.36 9.37 37.24
C ILE A 752 13.75 9.51 36.63
N ILE A 753 14.53 10.53 37.00
CA ILE A 753 15.95 10.64 36.63
C ILE A 753 16.70 9.38 37.06
N ARG A 754 16.53 8.95 38.32
CA ARG A 754 17.17 7.74 38.86
C ARG A 754 16.69 6.45 38.19
N TYR A 755 15.41 6.37 37.83
CA TYR A 755 14.85 5.21 37.13
C TYR A 755 15.35 5.13 35.68
N ASN A 756 15.26 6.22 34.93
CA ASN A 756 15.62 6.27 33.52
C ASN A 756 17.14 6.13 33.31
N ALA A 757 17.97 6.49 34.29
CA ALA A 757 19.42 6.32 34.25
C ALA A 757 19.89 4.88 34.57
N LYS A 758 18.98 3.94 34.81
CA LYS A 758 19.32 2.51 34.99
C LYS A 758 19.11 1.75 33.68
N ASP A 759 19.90 0.69 33.51
CA ASP A 759 19.79 -0.22 32.37
C ASP A 759 18.33 -0.69 32.19
N PRO A 760 17.77 -0.61 30.96
CA PRO A 760 16.35 -0.83 30.76
C PRO A 760 15.99 -2.32 30.79
N SER A 761 15.03 -2.69 31.65
CA SER A 761 14.35 -3.99 31.63
C SER A 761 13.67 -4.27 30.28
N LYS A 762 13.15 -3.22 29.63
CA LYS A 762 12.62 -3.23 28.27
C LYS A 762 13.11 -2.00 27.51
N HIS A 763 13.72 -2.23 26.35
CA HIS A 763 14.29 -1.17 25.52
C HIS A 763 13.20 -0.42 24.77
N ALA A 764 13.36 0.90 24.64
CA ALA A 764 12.44 1.73 23.90
C ALA A 764 12.54 1.49 22.38
N MET A 765 11.40 1.52 21.69
CA MET A 765 11.30 1.23 20.26
C MET A 765 11.22 2.52 19.44
N PHE A 766 12.37 3.09 19.10
CA PHE A 766 12.44 4.23 18.17
C PHE A 766 13.63 4.10 17.23
N PRO A 767 13.47 4.15 15.88
CA PRO A 767 14.55 3.82 14.95
C PRO A 767 15.85 4.63 15.14
N LYS A 768 15.75 5.89 15.58
CA LYS A 768 16.90 6.76 15.84
C LYS A 768 17.58 6.49 17.19
N TYR A 769 16.87 5.91 18.16
CA TYR A 769 17.43 5.54 19.46
C TYR A 769 18.07 4.16 19.31
N ASP A 770 19.34 4.16 18.93
CA ASP A 770 20.09 2.99 18.48
C ASP A 770 20.72 2.17 19.61
N TYR A 771 21.02 2.80 20.73
CA TYR A 771 21.45 2.16 21.98
C TYR A 771 20.95 2.97 23.20
N PHE A 772 20.90 2.33 24.36
CA PHE A 772 20.57 3.00 25.61
C PHE A 772 21.67 4.00 25.99
N ARG A 773 21.28 5.26 26.25
CA ARG A 773 22.21 6.35 26.61
C ARG A 773 21.68 7.33 27.64
N ALA A 774 20.53 7.04 28.25
CA ALA A 774 19.83 7.98 29.12
C ALA A 774 20.65 8.34 30.36
N ASP A 775 21.40 7.39 30.91
CA ASP A 775 22.34 7.60 32.01
C ASP A 775 23.40 8.66 31.68
N THR A 776 24.02 8.54 30.50
CA THR A 776 25.00 9.52 30.02
C THR A 776 24.34 10.86 29.68
N ASP A 777 23.11 10.84 29.15
CA ASP A 777 22.36 12.06 28.84
C ASP A 777 22.07 12.88 30.11
N TYR A 778 21.61 12.25 31.20
CA TYR A 778 21.45 12.92 32.49
C TYR A 778 22.78 13.40 33.08
N ALA A 779 23.85 12.61 32.95
CA ALA A 779 25.17 13.04 33.41
C ALA A 779 25.69 14.25 32.63
N ASP A 780 25.35 14.38 31.34
CA ASP A 780 25.73 15.55 30.53
C ASP A 780 24.97 16.82 30.96
N ILE A 781 23.70 16.70 31.34
CA ILE A 781 22.96 17.80 31.97
C ILE A 781 23.67 18.24 33.25
N ALA A 782 24.08 17.29 34.10
CA ALA A 782 24.78 17.58 35.35
C ALA A 782 26.11 18.33 35.11
N LYS A 783 26.91 17.89 34.12
CA LYS A 783 28.15 18.56 33.72
C LYS A 783 27.89 19.97 33.20
N PHE A 784 26.84 20.14 32.38
CA PHE A 784 26.47 21.44 31.82
C PHE A 784 26.12 22.47 32.90
N LEU A 785 25.48 22.02 33.98
CA LEU A 785 25.18 22.83 35.16
C LEU A 785 26.40 23.07 36.08
N GLY A 786 27.53 22.40 35.84
CA GLY A 786 28.70 22.47 36.72
C GLY A 786 28.56 21.68 38.02
N LEU A 787 27.67 20.68 38.07
CA LEU A 787 27.52 19.79 39.22
C LEU A 787 28.74 18.86 39.36
N LYS A 788 29.07 18.48 40.59
CA LYS A 788 30.25 17.66 40.90
C LYS A 788 29.91 16.17 40.88
N GLY A 789 30.79 15.36 40.29
CA GLY A 789 30.73 13.90 40.29
C GLY A 789 31.84 13.32 39.41
N ASN A 790 32.41 12.18 39.79
CA ASN A 790 33.51 11.52 39.07
C ASN A 790 33.03 10.37 38.15
N THR A 791 31.81 9.89 38.36
CA THR A 791 31.18 8.82 37.57
C THR A 791 29.83 9.24 37.02
N THR A 792 29.34 8.56 35.97
CA THR A 792 27.98 8.79 35.43
C THR A 792 26.92 8.68 36.53
N ALA A 793 27.00 7.64 37.37
CA ALA A 793 26.06 7.44 38.47
C ALA A 793 26.10 8.57 39.51
N GLU A 794 27.31 9.05 39.88
CA GLU A 794 27.46 10.19 40.79
C GLU A 794 26.87 11.48 40.19
N LEU A 795 27.05 11.72 38.89
CA LEU A 795 26.51 12.88 38.20
C LEU A 795 24.98 12.84 38.06
N VAL A 796 24.43 11.65 37.75
CA VAL A 796 22.98 11.41 37.74
C VAL A 796 22.37 11.71 39.11
N GLU A 797 22.99 11.20 40.18
CA GLU A 797 22.52 11.43 41.54
C GLU A 797 22.65 12.90 41.96
N ALA A 798 23.75 13.57 41.56
CA ALA A 798 23.93 15.01 41.77
C ALA A 798 22.84 15.82 41.08
N LEU A 799 22.45 15.46 39.85
CA LEU A 799 21.34 16.10 39.14
C LEU A 799 20.00 15.86 39.85
N ALA A 800 19.67 14.61 40.19
CA ALA A 800 18.42 14.29 40.89
C ALA A 800 18.31 15.03 42.23
N THR A 801 19.43 15.17 42.95
CA THR A 801 19.53 15.93 44.20
C THR A 801 19.35 17.43 43.95
N ALA A 802 20.02 18.01 42.96
CA ALA A 802 19.90 19.43 42.63
C ALA A 802 18.46 19.81 42.23
N VAL A 803 17.76 18.94 41.49
CA VAL A 803 16.33 19.12 41.17
C VAL A 803 15.49 19.12 42.45
N ALA A 804 15.73 18.17 43.36
CA ALA A 804 14.98 18.08 44.61
C ALA A 804 15.22 19.30 45.52
N ASP A 805 16.46 19.77 45.60
CA ASP A 805 16.85 20.93 46.41
C ASP A 805 16.30 22.23 45.81
N LEU A 806 16.26 22.37 44.48
CA LEU A 806 15.60 23.49 43.83
C LEU A 806 14.10 23.53 44.18
N GLY A 807 13.40 22.40 44.10
CA GLY A 807 11.98 22.30 44.49
C GLY A 807 11.72 22.72 45.94
N LYS A 808 12.55 22.25 46.88
CA LYS A 808 12.50 22.69 48.29
C LYS A 808 12.79 24.18 48.44
N SER A 809 13.77 24.71 47.70
CA SER A 809 14.17 26.12 47.78
C SER A 809 13.03 27.07 47.41
N VAL A 810 12.11 26.63 46.53
CA VAL A 810 10.92 27.39 46.11
C VAL A 810 9.66 27.06 46.91
N GLY A 811 9.78 26.29 47.99
CA GLY A 811 8.69 26.02 48.94
C GLY A 811 7.78 24.86 48.58
N ILE A 812 8.24 23.90 47.76
CA ILE A 812 7.51 22.66 47.48
C ILE A 812 7.93 21.56 48.47
N ASP A 813 6.96 20.93 49.12
CA ASP A 813 7.20 19.70 49.87
C ASP A 813 7.34 18.51 48.90
N MET A 814 8.55 18.01 48.75
CA MET A 814 8.97 17.08 47.67
C MET A 814 8.58 15.61 47.91
N ASN A 815 7.37 15.32 48.38
CA ASN A 815 6.82 13.95 48.46
C ASN A 815 5.29 13.97 48.50
N LEU A 816 4.64 12.89 48.04
CA LEU A 816 3.16 12.85 47.96
C LEU A 816 2.49 12.86 49.34
N LYS A 817 3.11 12.26 50.37
CA LYS A 817 2.56 12.22 51.73
C LYS A 817 2.39 13.62 52.32
N ALA A 818 3.36 14.51 52.12
CA ALA A 818 3.31 15.90 52.59
C ALA A 818 2.29 16.74 51.80
N GLN A 819 1.87 16.31 50.61
CA GLN A 819 0.79 16.93 49.84
C GLN A 819 -0.62 16.46 50.29
N GLY A 820 -0.72 15.61 51.32
CA GLY A 820 -2.00 15.16 51.87
C GLY A 820 -2.51 13.83 51.33
N VAL A 821 -1.71 13.09 50.54
CA VAL A 821 -2.07 11.73 50.11
C VAL A 821 -1.97 10.78 51.30
N SER A 822 -3.04 10.03 51.59
CA SER A 822 -3.03 9.00 52.63
C SER A 822 -2.49 7.67 52.09
N GLN A 823 -1.91 6.84 52.97
CA GLN A 823 -1.45 5.49 52.61
C GLN A 823 -2.59 4.66 52.00
N GLU A 824 -3.80 4.75 52.57
CA GLU A 824 -4.98 4.05 52.06
C GLU A 824 -5.36 4.49 50.64
N THR A 825 -5.32 5.79 50.36
CA THR A 825 -5.58 6.33 49.02
C THR A 825 -4.54 5.80 48.03
N LEU A 826 -3.26 5.80 48.41
CA LEU A 826 -2.18 5.26 47.59
C LEU A 826 -2.38 3.77 47.29
N ASP A 827 -2.57 2.95 48.33
CA ASP A 827 -2.68 1.50 48.21
C ASP A 827 -3.89 1.08 47.34
N THR A 828 -4.99 1.85 47.38
CA THR A 828 -6.21 1.56 46.61
C THR A 828 -6.17 2.06 45.17
N THR A 829 -5.29 3.03 44.83
CA THR A 829 -5.29 3.68 43.51
C THR A 829 -4.05 3.40 42.67
N VAL A 830 -2.91 3.04 43.27
CA VAL A 830 -1.60 2.99 42.60
C VAL A 830 -1.55 2.06 41.39
N ASP A 831 -2.21 0.91 41.45
CA ASP A 831 -2.26 -0.05 40.32
C ASP A 831 -2.97 0.57 39.11
N ARG A 832 -4.16 1.15 39.32
CA ARG A 832 -4.91 1.85 38.28
C ARG A 832 -4.15 3.06 37.75
N MET A 833 -3.47 3.81 38.61
CA MET A 833 -2.66 4.97 38.19
C MET A 833 -1.49 4.56 37.31
N ALA A 834 -0.81 3.46 37.62
CA ALA A 834 0.29 2.94 36.81
C ALA A 834 -0.20 2.45 35.42
N GLU A 835 -1.36 1.78 35.35
CA GLU A 835 -1.99 1.38 34.09
C GLU A 835 -2.36 2.60 33.23
N LEU A 836 -3.05 3.58 33.82
CA LEU A 836 -3.42 4.81 33.11
C LEU A 836 -2.19 5.62 32.67
N ALA A 837 -1.11 5.63 33.45
CA ALA A 837 0.14 6.27 33.07
C ALA A 837 0.80 5.56 31.89
N TYR A 838 0.79 4.22 31.86
CA TYR A 838 1.21 3.47 30.67
C TYR A 838 0.31 3.78 29.47
N GLU A 839 -0.98 4.02 29.70
CA GLU A 839 -1.92 4.49 28.70
C GLU A 839 -1.67 5.94 28.24
N ASP A 840 -0.73 6.70 28.79
CA ASP A 840 -0.49 8.07 28.32
C ASP A 840 0.36 8.11 27.03
N GLN A 841 0.11 9.10 26.15
CA GLN A 841 0.86 9.26 24.89
C GLN A 841 2.35 9.55 25.13
N CYS A 842 2.68 10.25 26.23
CA CYS A 842 4.05 10.60 26.60
C CYS A 842 4.92 9.37 26.88
N THR A 843 4.35 8.25 27.33
CA THR A 843 5.11 7.04 27.70
C THR A 843 5.94 6.50 26.54
N THR A 844 5.45 6.63 25.31
CA THR A 844 6.11 6.11 24.10
C THR A 844 7.41 6.84 23.73
N ALA A 845 7.63 8.05 24.27
CA ALA A 845 8.83 8.84 23.99
C ALA A 845 9.92 8.71 25.09
N ASN A 846 9.63 7.99 26.18
CA ASN A 846 10.57 7.83 27.28
C ASN A 846 11.81 7.00 26.85
N PRO A 847 13.03 7.35 27.29
CA PRO A 847 14.28 6.63 26.94
C PRO A 847 14.28 5.14 27.32
N LYS A 848 13.43 4.77 28.28
CA LYS A 848 13.17 3.40 28.71
C LYS A 848 11.70 3.09 28.47
N GLU A 849 11.38 1.96 27.87
CA GLU A 849 10.00 1.51 27.77
C GLU A 849 9.60 0.90 29.13
N PRO A 850 8.75 1.56 29.92
CA PRO A 850 8.49 1.10 31.28
C PRO A 850 7.56 -0.11 31.31
N LEU A 851 7.71 -0.95 32.32
CA LEU A 851 6.65 -1.88 32.72
C LEU A 851 5.66 -1.17 33.66
N ILE A 852 4.39 -1.58 33.66
CA ILE A 852 3.37 -1.05 34.58
C ILE A 852 3.82 -1.22 36.05
N SER A 853 4.45 -2.35 36.38
CA SER A 853 5.02 -2.60 37.71
C SER A 853 6.13 -1.61 38.10
N GLU A 854 6.91 -1.13 37.13
CA GLU A 854 7.95 -0.13 37.36
C GLU A 854 7.35 1.28 37.54
N LEU A 855 6.31 1.63 36.76
CA LEU A 855 5.57 2.88 36.97
C LEU A 855 4.93 2.90 38.36
N LYS A 856 4.33 1.79 38.79
CA LYS A 856 3.84 1.60 40.17
C LYS A 856 4.94 1.86 41.20
N GLN A 857 6.11 1.27 41.02
CA GLN A 857 7.22 1.43 41.96
C GLN A 857 7.67 2.90 42.07
N ILE A 858 7.73 3.64 40.96
CA ILE A 858 8.06 5.07 40.96
C ILE A 858 7.04 5.86 41.80
N ILE A 859 5.74 5.57 41.66
CA ILE A 859 4.69 6.25 42.45
C ILE A 859 4.84 5.94 43.94
N LEU A 860 5.18 4.69 44.30
CA LEU A 860 5.43 4.29 45.69
C LEU A 860 6.67 4.98 46.27
N ASP A 861 7.76 5.06 45.51
CA ASP A 861 9.00 5.71 45.94
C ASP A 861 8.77 7.22 46.19
N ALA A 862 7.96 7.87 45.34
CA ALA A 862 7.61 9.29 45.48
C ALA A 862 6.71 9.61 46.68
N TYR A 863 6.12 8.61 47.34
CA TYR A 863 5.20 8.83 48.46
C TYR A 863 5.91 9.34 49.71
N VAL A 864 7.05 8.75 50.07
CA VAL A 864 7.86 9.16 51.24
C VAL A 864 9.00 10.11 50.89
N GLY A 865 9.44 10.11 49.62
CA GLY A 865 10.56 10.92 49.13
C GLY A 865 11.89 10.18 49.10
#